data_AF-A0A841RER8-F1
#
_entry.id   AF-A0A841RER8-F1
#
_cell.length_a   1.000
_cell.length_b   1.000
_cell.length_c   1.000
_cell.angle_alpha   90.00
_cell.angle_beta   90.00
_cell.angle_gamma   90.00
#
_symmetry.space_group_name_H-M   'P 1'
#
loop_
_entity.id
_entity.type
_entity.pdbx_description
1 polymer ?
#
loop_
_entity_poly.entity_id
_entity_poly.type
_entity_poly.pdbx_seq_one_letter_code
_entity_poly.pdbx_strand_id
1 'polypeptide(L)'
;MDPKRSLGLGVSADDPAQRERILRYINLKLASMGLPYSDITDVTDIDIAHDLIENYKEKNRLLSTYLCPVDQRIQNFLERYLEDLKLDSTPELPKDTLILDRYGLARELSVPPDKNEFITDIISSYRVKQGVLNNPKNDRRTTKGSFHVAEGGLPVPFDKKSVPKQTFAILLEKSFSDAPDKLKILPFTSTQKEKANVFLSLLLRPIVVPEVPGYTPRKTMEVRFFAPGNLVSNLDFAESIFGNAGDPYLPEHDAALDPEHWTGHTGCVILAPHLTEVTKKEAGLPHVKYATDRQKAEGMCWESEEELYNDGSPFKLTARDESGVIVTLIADNYFGYTKKEVKTQIGYSANLLGLAEEEHAGGALAFPSFNLGTQFLPDTNMHFLHLEKDHRFGNFKAVLGDDFVEQKDGYGIDRNFNNIIYIPEDARIDLETQKAHWKLDGKKKSLRVLPDNIYVHPSGYKVRMEKHPASPAWRLVGTVAEGTFCHKPCTVSGGGKSEISKSISDAMTYGSVFIGDFKADMDKAEEIINYNYGERFKPEYRKTLKPGHTTRPLLSEERSLGSVIKLLSPSSNNTDEFNQWLAKIPLRVKALIFVVKRFYQPEWGKNWRDKFSVDIINSESGHVLKFENRELVGSYLKVGTDKNGSWVTNKL
;
A
#
# COMPACT_ATOMS: atom_id res chain seq x y z
N MET A 1 -14.87 -9.22 -10.23
CA MET A 1 -15.32 -8.03 -9.47
C MET A 1 -15.21 -6.82 -10.37
N ASP A 2 -16.30 -6.06 -10.57
CA ASP A 2 -16.29 -4.80 -11.34
C ASP A 2 -15.55 -3.71 -10.53
N PRO A 3 -14.36 -3.24 -10.98
CA PRO A 3 -13.57 -2.26 -10.24
C PRO A 3 -14.29 -0.93 -10.03
N LYS A 4 -15.20 -0.54 -10.93
CA LYS A 4 -16.00 0.69 -10.80
C LYS A 4 -17.01 0.57 -9.67
N ARG A 5 -17.79 -0.52 -9.66
CA ARG A 5 -18.83 -0.75 -8.64
C ARG A 5 -18.27 -1.13 -7.28
N SER A 6 -17.11 -1.78 -7.22
CA SER A 6 -16.53 -2.25 -5.96
C SER A 6 -15.59 -1.24 -5.30
N LEU A 7 -14.77 -0.54 -6.09
CA LEU A 7 -13.69 0.34 -5.58
C LEU A 7 -13.76 1.78 -6.13
N GLY A 8 -14.72 2.08 -7.00
CA GLY A 8 -14.78 3.39 -7.65
C GLY A 8 -13.62 3.67 -8.61
N LEU A 9 -12.87 2.65 -9.05
CA LEU A 9 -11.75 2.86 -9.96
C LEU A 9 -12.24 3.18 -11.38
N GLY A 10 -11.75 4.28 -11.96
CA GLY A 10 -12.18 4.76 -13.29
C GLY A 10 -13.48 5.55 -13.26
N VAL A 11 -13.83 6.07 -12.09
CA VAL A 11 -15.00 6.90 -11.82
C VAL A 11 -14.53 8.31 -11.46
N SER A 12 -15.06 9.34 -12.12
CA SER A 12 -14.68 10.72 -11.80
C SER A 12 -15.50 11.22 -10.61
N ALA A 13 -14.87 11.26 -9.43
CA ALA A 13 -15.51 11.76 -8.22
C ALA A 13 -15.93 13.23 -8.31
N ASP A 14 -15.32 13.99 -9.23
CA ASP A 14 -15.59 15.42 -9.45
C ASP A 14 -16.68 15.67 -10.51
N ASP A 15 -17.21 14.63 -11.17
CA ASP A 15 -18.28 14.77 -12.17
C ASP A 15 -19.63 15.09 -11.47
N PRO A 16 -20.20 16.29 -11.65
CA PRO A 16 -21.46 16.66 -11.02
C PRO A 16 -22.62 15.77 -11.46
N ALA A 17 -22.65 15.34 -12.73
CA ALA A 17 -23.71 14.50 -13.26
C ALA A 17 -23.69 13.11 -12.62
N GLN A 18 -22.48 12.62 -12.32
CA GLN A 18 -22.35 11.38 -11.59
C GLN A 18 -22.86 11.50 -10.15
N ARG A 19 -22.49 12.57 -9.44
CA ARG A 19 -22.97 12.79 -8.07
C ARG A 19 -24.49 12.86 -8.05
N GLU A 20 -25.10 13.57 -8.99
CA GLU A 20 -26.56 13.67 -9.10
C GLU A 20 -27.23 12.30 -9.27
N ARG A 21 -26.67 11.41 -10.10
CA ARG A 21 -27.17 10.02 -10.24
C ARG A 21 -27.11 9.24 -8.94
N ILE A 22 -26.05 9.41 -8.14
CA ILE A 22 -25.94 8.77 -6.83
C ILE A 22 -27.01 9.30 -5.87
N LEU A 23 -27.23 10.60 -5.84
CA LEU A 23 -28.25 11.24 -4.99
C LEU A 23 -29.67 10.74 -5.32
N ARG A 24 -30.03 10.71 -6.61
CA ARG A 24 -31.31 10.15 -7.08
C ARG A 24 -31.47 8.68 -6.68
N TYR A 25 -30.41 7.88 -6.81
CA TYR A 25 -30.42 6.47 -6.42
C TYR A 25 -30.61 6.28 -4.91
N ILE A 26 -29.95 7.08 -4.08
CA ILE A 26 -30.16 7.07 -2.62
C ILE A 26 -31.63 7.34 -2.29
N ASN A 27 -32.21 8.36 -2.93
CA ASN A 27 -33.62 8.72 -2.75
C ASN A 27 -34.57 7.58 -3.12
N LEU A 28 -34.34 6.92 -4.26
CA LEU A 28 -35.10 5.74 -4.66
C LEU A 28 -35.00 4.60 -3.63
N LYS A 29 -33.81 4.34 -3.08
CA LYS A 29 -33.64 3.32 -2.04
C LYS A 29 -34.42 3.67 -0.77
N LEU A 30 -34.32 4.90 -0.29
CA LEU A 30 -35.08 5.37 0.89
C LEU A 30 -36.59 5.25 0.65
N ALA A 31 -37.09 5.71 -0.49
CA ALA A 31 -38.49 5.60 -0.88
C ALA A 31 -38.96 4.13 -0.92
N SER A 32 -38.15 3.23 -1.50
CA SER A 32 -38.45 1.78 -1.59
C SER A 32 -38.50 1.07 -0.24
N MET A 33 -37.91 1.66 0.80
CA MET A 33 -38.01 1.20 2.18
C MET A 33 -39.14 1.89 2.96
N GLY A 34 -39.87 2.81 2.34
CA GLY A 34 -40.85 3.65 3.03
C GLY A 34 -40.23 4.64 4.02
N LEU A 35 -38.95 4.97 3.86
CA LEU A 35 -38.24 5.94 4.69
C LEU A 35 -38.33 7.34 4.09
N PRO A 36 -38.24 8.40 4.91
CA PRO A 36 -38.06 9.76 4.41
C PRO A 36 -36.84 9.85 3.48
N TYR A 37 -37.00 10.49 2.33
CA TYR A 37 -35.94 10.79 1.37
C TYR A 37 -35.71 12.30 1.29
N SER A 38 -34.65 12.77 0.61
CA SER A 38 -34.32 14.20 0.57
C SER A 38 -35.16 14.94 -0.46
N ASP A 39 -35.83 16.01 -0.02
CA ASP A 39 -36.61 16.91 -0.90
C ASP A 39 -35.72 17.87 -1.72
N ILE A 40 -34.42 17.96 -1.39
CA ILE A 40 -33.46 18.85 -2.05
C ILE A 40 -32.95 18.27 -3.37
N THR A 41 -32.98 16.95 -3.49
CA THR A 41 -32.55 16.22 -4.69
C THR A 41 -33.73 16.03 -5.63
N ASP A 42 -33.48 15.91 -6.94
CA ASP A 42 -34.54 15.66 -7.91
C ASP A 42 -35.32 14.37 -7.57
N VAL A 43 -36.64 14.50 -7.41
CA VAL A 43 -37.58 13.42 -7.06
C VAL A 43 -38.36 12.89 -8.27
N THR A 44 -38.11 13.42 -9.47
CA THR A 44 -38.82 13.03 -10.71
C THR A 44 -38.81 11.51 -10.92
N ASP A 45 -37.69 10.84 -10.61
CA ASP A 45 -37.57 9.39 -10.74
C ASP A 45 -38.48 8.63 -9.76
N ILE A 46 -38.72 9.17 -8.56
CA ILE A 46 -39.64 8.60 -7.57
C ILE A 46 -41.09 8.74 -8.06
N ASP A 47 -41.45 9.92 -8.56
CA ASP A 47 -42.82 10.18 -9.04
C ASP A 47 -43.16 9.30 -10.24
N ILE A 48 -42.22 9.16 -11.19
CA ILE A 48 -42.39 8.27 -12.36
C ILE A 48 -42.50 6.80 -11.93
N ALA A 49 -41.73 6.39 -10.93
CA ALA A 49 -41.68 5.02 -10.45
C ALA A 49 -42.64 4.72 -9.28
N HIS A 50 -43.56 5.64 -8.93
CA HIS A 50 -44.34 5.57 -7.70
C HIS A 50 -45.06 4.23 -7.50
N ASP A 51 -45.86 3.79 -8.47
CA ASP A 51 -46.60 2.53 -8.38
C ASP A 51 -45.68 1.30 -8.28
N LEU A 52 -44.51 1.36 -8.92
CA LEU A 52 -43.49 0.30 -8.84
C LEU A 52 -42.87 0.24 -7.44
N ILE A 53 -42.58 1.41 -6.85
CA ILE A 53 -42.03 1.54 -5.50
C ILE A 53 -43.05 1.05 -4.46
N GLU A 54 -44.31 1.46 -4.55
CA GLU A 54 -45.35 1.00 -3.63
C GLU A 54 -45.62 -0.51 -3.76
N ASN A 55 -45.62 -1.05 -4.99
CA ASN A 55 -45.70 -2.49 -5.19
C ASN A 55 -44.51 -3.25 -4.59
N TYR A 56 -43.30 -2.69 -4.71
CA TYR A 56 -42.08 -3.26 -4.13
C TYR A 56 -42.12 -3.26 -2.61
N LYS A 57 -42.61 -2.18 -1.99
CA LYS A 57 -42.81 -2.09 -0.52
C LYS A 57 -43.77 -3.17 -0.02
N GLU A 58 -44.91 -3.37 -0.67
CA GLU A 58 -45.87 -4.41 -0.28
C GLU A 58 -45.28 -5.83 -0.42
N LYS A 59 -44.47 -6.07 -1.46
CA LYS A 59 -43.73 -7.33 -1.61
C LYS A 59 -42.68 -7.54 -0.52
N ASN A 60 -41.92 -6.51 -0.17
CA ASN A 60 -40.95 -6.57 0.92
C ASN A 60 -41.63 -6.84 2.26
N ARG A 61 -42.82 -6.27 2.51
CA ARG A 61 -43.59 -6.58 3.71
C ARG A 61 -43.92 -8.08 3.82
N LEU A 62 -44.23 -8.74 2.70
CA LEU A 62 -44.47 -10.19 2.66
C LEU A 62 -43.19 -11.02 2.91
N LEU A 63 -42.02 -10.46 2.56
CA LEU A 63 -40.69 -11.08 2.75
C LEU A 63 -39.97 -10.60 4.02
N SER A 64 -40.66 -9.89 4.92
CA SER A 64 -40.07 -9.24 6.10
C SER A 64 -39.35 -10.18 7.07
N THR A 65 -39.59 -11.49 6.99
CA THR A 65 -38.91 -12.50 7.80
C THR A 65 -37.70 -13.13 7.12
N TYR A 66 -37.48 -12.87 5.84
CA TYR A 66 -36.43 -13.49 5.04
C TYR A 66 -35.09 -12.77 5.23
N LEU A 67 -34.07 -13.52 5.65
CA LEU A 67 -32.69 -13.04 5.71
C LEU A 67 -31.97 -13.38 4.41
N CYS A 68 -31.09 -12.47 3.95
CA CYS A 68 -30.16 -12.82 2.88
C CYS A 68 -29.25 -13.99 3.31
N PRO A 69 -28.70 -14.78 2.36
CA PRO A 69 -28.00 -16.04 2.69
C PRO A 69 -26.88 -15.88 3.73
N VAL A 70 -26.12 -14.80 3.65
CA VAL A 70 -25.04 -14.50 4.60
C VAL A 70 -25.56 -14.15 6.00
N ASP A 71 -26.66 -13.39 6.10
CA ASP A 71 -27.28 -13.07 7.39
C ASP A 71 -27.90 -14.33 8.00
N GLN A 72 -28.48 -15.20 7.17
CA GLN A 72 -29.00 -16.49 7.63
C GLN A 72 -27.89 -17.38 8.20
N ARG A 73 -26.71 -17.43 7.58
CA ARG A 73 -25.55 -18.16 8.12
C ARG A 73 -25.12 -17.63 9.48
N ILE A 74 -25.14 -16.30 9.66
CA ILE A 74 -24.82 -15.65 10.93
C ILE A 74 -25.91 -15.96 11.98
N GLN A 75 -27.19 -15.84 11.61
CA GLN A 75 -28.31 -16.10 12.51
C GLN A 75 -28.34 -17.56 12.97
N ASN A 76 -28.12 -18.51 12.06
CA ASN A 76 -28.01 -19.94 12.40
C ASN A 76 -26.87 -20.20 13.40
N PHE A 77 -25.74 -19.51 13.23
CA PHE A 77 -24.65 -19.58 14.20
C PHE A 77 -25.09 -19.02 15.55
N LEU A 78 -25.73 -17.85 15.61
CA LEU A 78 -26.18 -17.24 16.86
C LEU A 78 -27.19 -18.12 17.61
N GLU A 79 -28.16 -18.70 16.89
CA GLU A 79 -29.17 -19.61 17.45
C GLU A 79 -28.51 -20.86 18.05
N ARG A 80 -27.67 -21.55 17.27
CA ARG A 80 -26.94 -22.73 17.76
C ARG A 80 -25.98 -22.36 18.89
N TYR A 81 -25.26 -21.26 18.74
CA TYR A 81 -24.30 -20.81 19.74
C TYR A 81 -25.04 -20.56 21.03
N LEU A 82 -26.17 -19.86 21.07
CA LEU A 82 -26.87 -19.46 22.30
C LEU A 82 -27.91 -20.47 22.84
N GLU A 83 -28.08 -21.61 22.19
CA GLU A 83 -29.13 -22.60 22.50
C GLU A 83 -29.12 -23.08 23.96
N ASP A 84 -27.95 -23.30 24.54
CA ASP A 84 -27.75 -23.78 25.91
C ASP A 84 -28.24 -22.81 26.99
N LEU A 85 -28.36 -21.53 26.66
CA LEU A 85 -28.86 -20.50 27.58
C LEU A 85 -30.38 -20.56 27.77
N LYS A 86 -31.12 -21.27 26.88
CA LYS A 86 -32.58 -21.38 26.92
C LYS A 86 -33.28 -20.02 27.07
N LEU A 87 -32.83 -19.05 26.26
CA LEU A 87 -33.44 -17.71 26.20
C LEU A 87 -34.87 -17.83 25.66
N ASP A 88 -35.77 -16.95 26.13
CA ASP A 88 -37.14 -16.87 25.59
C ASP A 88 -37.15 -16.57 24.08
N SER A 89 -36.18 -15.76 23.64
CA SER A 89 -35.87 -15.50 22.24
C SER A 89 -34.38 -15.28 22.03
N THR A 90 -33.83 -15.81 20.94
CA THR A 90 -32.45 -15.51 20.54
C THR A 90 -32.40 -14.12 19.89
N PRO A 91 -31.38 -13.29 20.19
CA PRO A 91 -31.22 -12.00 19.51
C PRO A 91 -31.15 -12.17 17.98
N GLU A 92 -31.97 -11.42 17.27
CA GLU A 92 -32.05 -11.46 15.79
C GLU A 92 -31.26 -10.31 15.15
N LEU A 93 -30.64 -10.58 14.00
CA LEU A 93 -30.07 -9.54 13.15
C LEU A 93 -31.17 -8.63 12.57
N PRO A 94 -30.86 -7.34 12.32
CA PRO A 94 -31.82 -6.41 11.71
C PRO A 94 -32.13 -6.83 10.27
N LYS A 95 -33.42 -7.07 9.99
CA LYS A 95 -33.93 -7.51 8.68
C LYS A 95 -34.07 -6.34 7.70
N ASP A 96 -34.59 -5.21 8.19
CA ASP A 96 -34.80 -4.00 7.42
C ASP A 96 -33.61 -3.04 7.54
N THR A 97 -32.59 -3.25 6.70
CA THR A 97 -31.41 -2.38 6.62
C THR A 97 -31.30 -1.66 5.30
N LEU A 98 -30.79 -0.43 5.31
CA LEU A 98 -30.40 0.27 4.09
C LEU A 98 -29.07 -0.30 3.59
N ILE A 99 -29.18 -1.21 2.62
CA ILE A 99 -28.05 -1.92 2.01
C ILE A 99 -27.22 -0.97 1.16
N LEU A 100 -25.91 -0.94 1.40
CA LEU A 100 -24.93 -0.23 0.60
C LEU A 100 -24.39 -1.19 -0.47
N ASP A 101 -25.09 -1.27 -1.59
CA ASP A 101 -24.86 -2.24 -2.67
C ASP A 101 -23.86 -1.77 -3.73
N ARG A 102 -23.39 -0.52 -3.65
CA ARG A 102 -22.49 0.08 -4.64
C ARG A 102 -21.52 1.07 -4.00
N TYR A 103 -20.31 1.12 -4.54
CA TYR A 103 -19.29 2.09 -4.15
C TYR A 103 -19.77 3.54 -4.25
N GLY A 104 -19.56 4.29 -3.17
CA GLY A 104 -19.79 5.73 -3.10
C GLY A 104 -21.12 6.14 -2.47
N LEU A 105 -22.08 5.22 -2.30
CA LEU A 105 -23.34 5.52 -1.61
C LEU A 105 -23.08 5.92 -0.16
N ALA A 106 -22.24 5.16 0.54
CA ALA A 106 -21.88 5.42 1.93
C ALA A 106 -21.30 6.83 2.13
N ARG A 107 -20.46 7.27 1.18
CA ARG A 107 -19.83 8.59 1.22
C ARG A 107 -20.85 9.72 1.05
N GLU A 108 -21.73 9.64 0.06
CA GLU A 108 -22.76 10.66 -0.13
C GLU A 108 -23.81 10.66 1.00
N LEU A 109 -24.07 9.49 1.61
CA LEU A 109 -24.93 9.39 2.79
C LEU A 109 -24.32 10.01 4.07
N SER A 110 -23.01 10.22 4.12
CA SER A 110 -22.27 10.68 5.31
C SER A 110 -22.47 12.17 5.63
N VAL A 111 -23.00 12.96 4.69
CA VAL A 111 -23.24 14.39 4.85
C VAL A 111 -24.56 14.76 4.13
N PRO A 112 -25.39 15.67 4.66
CA PRO A 112 -26.58 16.16 3.97
C PRO A 112 -26.28 16.69 2.56
N PRO A 113 -27.19 16.54 1.59
CA PRO A 113 -26.97 17.03 0.23
C PRO A 113 -26.89 18.56 0.14
N ASP A 114 -27.54 19.29 1.06
CA ASP A 114 -27.61 20.76 1.13
C ASP A 114 -26.53 21.41 2.00
N LYS A 115 -25.72 20.62 2.72
CA LYS A 115 -24.68 21.13 3.62
C LYS A 115 -23.33 20.48 3.35
N ASN A 116 -22.28 21.14 3.85
CA ASN A 116 -20.94 20.60 3.83
C ASN A 116 -20.53 20.01 5.19
N GLU A 117 -21.46 19.87 6.13
CA GLU A 117 -21.17 19.36 7.47
C GLU A 117 -22.34 18.59 8.07
N PHE A 118 -22.01 17.67 8.97
CA PHE A 118 -22.93 16.94 9.84
C PHE A 118 -22.25 16.73 11.20
N ILE A 119 -22.89 17.16 12.28
CA ILE A 119 -22.28 17.20 13.62
C ILE A 119 -23.23 16.60 14.64
N THR A 120 -22.74 15.64 15.41
CA THR A 120 -23.41 15.01 16.56
C THR A 120 -22.46 14.93 17.77
N ASP A 121 -22.92 14.34 18.87
CA ASP A 121 -22.11 14.06 20.07
C ASP A 121 -21.04 12.98 19.85
N ILE A 122 -21.16 12.18 18.78
CA ILE A 122 -20.25 11.05 18.51
C ILE A 122 -19.39 11.23 17.26
N ILE A 123 -19.77 12.12 16.33
CA ILE A 123 -19.01 12.36 15.10
C ILE A 123 -19.25 13.76 14.52
N SER A 124 -18.20 14.34 13.95
CA SER A 124 -18.26 15.54 13.11
C SER A 124 -17.72 15.23 11.71
N SER A 125 -18.57 15.31 10.70
CA SER A 125 -18.29 14.99 9.31
C SER A 125 -18.34 16.24 8.44
N TYR A 126 -17.40 16.38 7.50
CA TYR A 126 -17.27 17.55 6.64
C TYR A 126 -16.95 17.15 5.20
N ARG A 127 -17.59 17.80 4.23
CA ARG A 127 -17.17 17.79 2.83
C ARG A 127 -16.07 18.83 2.64
N VAL A 128 -14.88 18.38 2.23
CA VAL A 128 -13.69 19.23 2.02
C VAL A 128 -13.21 19.13 0.57
N LYS A 129 -12.36 20.06 0.13
CA LYS A 129 -11.87 20.08 -1.26
C LYS A 129 -11.16 18.78 -1.68
N GLN A 130 -10.56 18.07 -0.73
CA GLN A 130 -9.81 16.83 -0.95
C GLN A 130 -10.68 15.56 -0.80
N GLY A 131 -11.96 15.67 -0.43
CA GLY A 131 -12.84 14.54 -0.17
C GLY A 131 -13.72 14.73 1.06
N VAL A 132 -13.71 13.77 1.98
CA VAL A 132 -14.50 13.80 3.23
C VAL A 132 -13.57 13.74 4.45
N LEU A 133 -13.87 14.56 5.46
CA LEU A 133 -13.21 14.55 6.76
C LEU A 133 -14.20 14.08 7.82
N ASN A 134 -13.84 13.08 8.61
CA ASN A 134 -14.67 12.55 9.69
C ASN A 134 -13.87 12.52 10.99
N ASN A 135 -14.34 13.25 12.00
CA ASN A 135 -13.75 13.34 13.32
C ASN A 135 -14.69 12.66 14.34
N PRO A 136 -14.45 11.38 14.70
CA PRO A 136 -15.22 10.69 15.72
C PRO A 136 -14.89 11.23 17.12
N LYS A 137 -15.75 10.97 18.11
CA LYS A 137 -15.58 11.41 19.50
C LYS A 137 -14.25 10.97 20.10
N ASN A 138 -13.86 9.72 19.86
CA ASN A 138 -12.54 9.20 20.24
C ASN A 138 -11.59 9.31 19.05
N ASP A 139 -10.49 10.06 19.21
CA ASP A 139 -9.52 10.34 18.15
C ASP A 139 -8.48 9.22 17.94
N ARG A 140 -8.47 8.23 18.84
CA ARG A 140 -7.51 7.12 18.84
C ARG A 140 -8.08 5.84 19.41
N ARG A 141 -7.44 4.73 19.05
CA ARG A 141 -7.79 3.39 19.53
C ARG A 141 -7.17 3.10 20.90
N THR A 142 -7.95 2.55 21.81
CA THR A 142 -7.46 1.95 23.06
C THR A 142 -7.15 0.47 22.83
N THR A 143 -6.05 -0.03 23.38
CA THR A 143 -5.68 -1.45 23.28
C THR A 143 -5.82 -2.17 24.61
N LYS A 144 -5.38 -1.55 25.71
CA LYS A 144 -5.44 -2.14 27.06
C LYS A 144 -6.90 -2.41 27.45
N GLY A 145 -7.22 -3.67 27.73
CA GLY A 145 -8.54 -4.09 28.20
C GLY A 145 -9.70 -3.94 27.20
N SER A 146 -9.41 -3.69 25.91
CA SER A 146 -10.43 -3.40 24.89
C SER A 146 -10.96 -4.62 24.13
N PHE A 147 -10.30 -5.78 24.25
CA PHE A 147 -10.65 -6.98 23.47
C PHE A 147 -11.19 -8.06 24.40
N HIS A 148 -12.49 -8.29 24.28
CA HIS A 148 -13.26 -9.28 25.02
C HIS A 148 -13.66 -10.44 24.09
N VAL A 149 -13.79 -11.63 24.66
CA VAL A 149 -14.16 -12.84 23.93
C VAL A 149 -15.21 -13.60 24.72
N ALA A 150 -16.33 -13.92 24.06
CA ALA A 150 -17.40 -14.69 24.65
C ALA A 150 -16.98 -16.16 24.86
N GLU A 151 -17.39 -16.72 25.99
CA GLU A 151 -17.28 -18.14 26.31
C GLU A 151 -18.25 -18.98 25.47
N GLY A 152 -18.02 -20.30 25.40
CA GLY A 152 -18.90 -21.24 24.70
C GLY A 152 -18.47 -21.63 23.28
N GLY A 153 -17.36 -21.07 22.78
CA GLY A 153 -16.74 -21.44 21.50
C GLY A 153 -15.28 -21.85 21.66
N LEU A 154 -14.43 -21.43 20.72
CA LEU A 154 -12.98 -21.69 20.79
C LEU A 154 -12.34 -21.10 22.07
N PRO A 155 -11.24 -21.70 22.59
CA PRO A 155 -10.59 -21.25 23.82
C PRO A 155 -10.30 -19.74 23.84
N VAL A 156 -10.62 -19.09 24.96
CA VAL A 156 -10.34 -17.66 25.16
C VAL A 156 -8.85 -17.48 25.46
N PRO A 157 -8.10 -16.68 24.67
CA PRO A 157 -6.69 -16.43 24.95
C PRO A 157 -6.49 -15.75 26.30
N PHE A 158 -5.40 -16.08 27.00
CA PHE A 158 -5.14 -15.58 28.35
C PHE A 158 -5.02 -14.06 28.45
N ASP A 159 -4.59 -13.39 27.37
CA ASP A 159 -4.45 -11.94 27.33
C ASP A 159 -5.76 -11.20 26.99
N LYS A 160 -6.88 -11.91 26.86
CA LYS A 160 -8.22 -11.36 26.59
C LYS A 160 -9.15 -11.53 27.79
N LYS A 161 -10.10 -10.62 27.93
CA LYS A 161 -11.16 -10.76 28.94
C LYS A 161 -12.17 -11.83 28.50
N SER A 162 -12.45 -12.78 29.37
CA SER A 162 -13.46 -13.84 29.19
C SER A 162 -14.82 -13.32 29.58
N VAL A 163 -15.78 -13.40 28.67
CA VAL A 163 -17.13 -12.87 28.87
C VAL A 163 -18.13 -14.02 28.92
N PRO A 164 -18.97 -14.12 29.97
CA PRO A 164 -20.02 -15.11 30.03
C PRO A 164 -20.92 -15.04 28.80
N LYS A 165 -21.33 -16.19 28.31
CA LYS A 165 -22.15 -16.32 27.10
C LYS A 165 -23.48 -15.55 27.20
N GLN A 166 -24.10 -15.55 28.37
CA GLN A 166 -25.30 -14.76 28.66
C GLN A 166 -25.05 -13.25 28.51
N THR A 167 -23.91 -12.75 28.97
CA THR A 167 -23.53 -11.34 28.79
C THR A 167 -23.37 -10.98 27.31
N PHE A 168 -22.80 -11.87 26.49
CA PHE A 168 -22.75 -11.65 25.04
C PHE A 168 -24.14 -11.59 24.43
N ALA A 169 -25.05 -12.50 24.78
CA ALA A 169 -26.43 -12.49 24.27
C ALA A 169 -27.15 -11.17 24.60
N ILE A 170 -27.05 -10.71 25.86
CA ILE A 170 -27.66 -9.45 26.31
C ILE A 170 -27.06 -8.26 25.55
N LEU A 171 -25.73 -8.17 25.43
CA LEU A 171 -25.09 -7.05 24.74
C LEU A 171 -25.37 -7.07 23.22
N LEU A 172 -25.53 -8.25 22.63
CA LEU A 172 -25.93 -8.41 21.23
C LEU A 172 -27.36 -7.91 21.03
N GLU A 173 -28.31 -8.27 21.89
CA GLU A 173 -29.68 -7.75 21.84
C GLU A 173 -29.70 -6.22 21.96
N LYS A 174 -29.05 -5.70 22.99
CA LYS A 174 -28.92 -4.24 23.24
C LYS A 174 -28.23 -3.48 22.10
N SER A 175 -27.41 -4.16 21.29
CA SER A 175 -26.77 -3.53 20.13
C SER A 175 -27.80 -3.05 19.09
N PHE A 176 -28.98 -3.68 19.05
CA PHE A 176 -30.07 -3.34 18.15
C PHE A 176 -31.27 -2.71 18.86
N SER A 177 -31.79 -3.35 19.92
CA SER A 177 -33.02 -2.93 20.59
C SER A 177 -32.89 -1.57 21.29
N ASP A 178 -31.72 -1.33 21.89
CA ASP A 178 -31.48 -0.17 22.74
C ASP A 178 -30.73 0.94 21.99
N ALA A 179 -30.51 0.78 20.67
CA ALA A 179 -29.86 1.78 19.84
C ALA A 179 -30.72 3.07 19.81
N PRO A 180 -30.23 4.20 20.37
CA PRO A 180 -31.03 5.42 20.48
C PRO A 180 -31.44 5.95 19.09
N ASP A 181 -32.62 6.55 18.98
CA ASP A 181 -33.08 7.10 17.68
C ASP A 181 -32.08 8.11 17.10
N LYS A 182 -31.47 8.96 17.94
CA LYS A 182 -30.40 9.88 17.53
C LYS A 182 -29.22 9.21 16.82
N LEU A 183 -28.93 7.95 17.17
CA LEU A 183 -27.85 7.15 16.59
C LEU A 183 -28.27 6.52 15.25
N LYS A 184 -29.57 6.31 15.04
CA LYS A 184 -30.14 5.76 13.79
C LYS A 184 -30.43 6.83 12.73
N ILE A 185 -30.43 8.12 13.09
CA ILE A 185 -30.62 9.22 12.14
C ILE A 185 -29.57 9.17 11.03
N LEU A 186 -30.03 9.06 9.78
CA LEU A 186 -29.19 9.12 8.59
C LEU A 186 -28.74 10.57 8.31
N PRO A 187 -27.42 10.85 8.18
CA PRO A 187 -26.94 12.21 7.95
C PRO A 187 -27.56 12.87 6.71
N PHE A 188 -27.77 12.08 5.65
CA PHE A 188 -28.39 12.49 4.39
C PHE A 188 -29.72 13.25 4.54
N THR A 189 -30.56 12.84 5.49
CA THR A 189 -31.88 13.46 5.75
C THR A 189 -31.88 14.34 7.00
N SER A 190 -30.72 14.59 7.62
CA SER A 190 -30.67 15.16 8.97
C SER A 190 -31.08 16.64 9.06
N THR A 191 -31.07 17.36 7.93
CA THR A 191 -31.42 18.78 7.82
C THR A 191 -32.91 19.04 7.62
N GLN A 192 -33.69 18.01 7.25
CA GLN A 192 -35.12 18.13 7.02
C GLN A 192 -35.94 17.79 8.28
N LYS A 193 -37.25 18.05 8.24
CA LYS A 193 -38.15 17.82 9.37
C LYS A 193 -38.36 16.32 9.63
N GLU A 194 -38.75 15.57 8.60
CA GLU A 194 -38.95 14.13 8.67
C GLU A 194 -37.65 13.40 8.32
N LYS A 195 -37.02 12.74 9.30
CA LYS A 195 -35.68 12.17 9.17
C LYS A 195 -35.75 10.65 9.05
N ALA A 196 -34.92 10.07 8.19
CA ALA A 196 -34.77 8.63 8.11
C ALA A 196 -34.01 8.10 9.34
N ASN A 197 -34.63 7.14 10.04
CA ASN A 197 -34.03 6.37 11.12
C ASN A 197 -33.85 4.94 10.65
N VAL A 198 -32.61 4.49 10.49
CA VAL A 198 -32.34 3.20 9.84
C VAL A 198 -31.04 2.58 10.33
N PHE A 199 -30.94 1.25 10.25
CA PHE A 199 -29.67 0.54 10.26
C PHE A 199 -29.16 0.39 8.83
N LEU A 200 -27.86 0.54 8.66
CA LEU A 200 -27.18 0.33 7.39
C LEU A 200 -26.51 -1.03 7.38
N SER A 201 -26.34 -1.58 6.18
CA SER A 201 -25.57 -2.79 6.00
C SER A 201 -24.64 -2.75 4.80
N LEU A 202 -23.53 -3.48 4.89
CA LEU A 202 -22.53 -3.61 3.84
C LEU A 202 -22.01 -5.05 3.77
N LEU A 203 -21.92 -5.60 2.57
CA LEU A 203 -21.23 -6.87 2.30
C LEU A 203 -19.81 -6.57 1.81
N LEU A 204 -18.83 -7.23 2.43
CA LEU A 204 -17.42 -7.21 2.03
C LEU A 204 -16.97 -8.62 1.62
N ARG A 205 -16.00 -8.71 0.70
CA ARG A 205 -15.33 -9.96 0.30
C ARG A 205 -13.80 -9.86 0.46
N PRO A 206 -13.29 -9.65 1.69
CA PRO A 206 -11.86 -9.48 1.91
C PRO A 206 -11.07 -10.74 1.52
N ILE A 207 -9.89 -10.53 0.94
CA ILE A 207 -8.99 -11.59 0.50
C ILE A 207 -8.37 -12.27 1.74
N VAL A 208 -8.37 -13.60 1.72
CA VAL A 208 -7.72 -14.46 2.73
C VAL A 208 -6.58 -15.25 2.10
N VAL A 209 -6.82 -15.83 0.92
CA VAL A 209 -5.79 -16.56 0.16
C VAL A 209 -5.49 -15.76 -1.11
N PRO A 210 -4.24 -15.30 -1.32
CA PRO A 210 -3.85 -14.70 -2.59
C PRO A 210 -3.80 -15.74 -3.70
N GLU A 211 -3.94 -15.30 -4.95
CA GLU A 211 -3.75 -16.19 -6.10
C GLU A 211 -2.26 -16.52 -6.29
N VAL A 212 -1.97 -17.79 -6.55
CA VAL A 212 -0.67 -18.26 -7.03
C VAL A 212 -0.92 -19.11 -8.28
N PRO A 213 -0.56 -18.63 -9.48
CA PRO A 213 -0.81 -19.34 -10.74
C PRO A 213 -0.30 -20.78 -10.71
N GLY A 214 -1.15 -21.73 -11.11
CA GLY A 214 -0.83 -23.16 -11.12
C GLY A 214 -0.86 -23.85 -9.74
N TYR A 215 -1.19 -23.13 -8.66
CA TYR A 215 -1.26 -23.69 -7.30
C TYR A 215 -2.60 -23.44 -6.61
N THR A 216 -2.99 -22.18 -6.41
CA THR A 216 -4.24 -21.85 -5.71
C THR A 216 -4.93 -20.63 -6.32
N PRO A 217 -6.25 -20.67 -6.55
CA PRO A 217 -6.99 -19.46 -6.89
C PRO A 217 -7.06 -18.54 -5.67
N ARG A 218 -7.35 -17.26 -5.93
CA ARG A 218 -7.68 -16.30 -4.87
C ARG A 218 -8.94 -16.77 -4.12
N LYS A 219 -8.89 -16.80 -2.79
CA LYS A 219 -10.07 -17.02 -1.93
C LYS A 219 -10.33 -15.84 -1.02
N THR A 220 -11.61 -15.60 -0.78
CA THR A 220 -12.13 -14.52 0.06
C THR A 220 -13.01 -15.11 1.15
N MET A 221 -13.10 -14.47 2.32
CA MET A 221 -14.24 -14.69 3.20
C MET A 221 -15.33 -13.67 2.87
N GLU A 222 -16.52 -13.82 3.44
CA GLU A 222 -17.55 -12.79 3.40
C GLU A 222 -17.72 -12.15 4.78
N VAL A 223 -17.96 -10.85 4.82
CA VAL A 223 -18.20 -10.11 6.08
C VAL A 223 -19.41 -9.23 5.92
N ARG A 224 -20.40 -9.38 6.81
CA ARG A 224 -21.54 -8.47 6.96
C ARG A 224 -21.26 -7.42 8.01
N PHE A 225 -21.39 -6.17 7.62
CA PHE A 225 -21.18 -5.03 8.48
C PHE A 225 -22.51 -4.35 8.74
N PHE A 226 -22.85 -4.12 10.01
CA PHE A 226 -24.04 -3.41 10.45
C PHE A 226 -23.66 -2.17 11.25
N ALA A 227 -24.32 -1.06 10.95
CA ALA A 227 -24.09 0.20 11.65
C ALA A 227 -25.39 1.02 11.71
N PRO A 228 -25.69 1.72 12.81
CA PRO A 228 -26.74 2.73 12.83
C PRO A 228 -26.49 3.84 11.79
N GLY A 229 -27.56 4.48 11.31
CA GLY A 229 -27.54 5.52 10.26
C GLY A 229 -26.45 6.59 10.42
N ASN A 230 -26.25 7.06 11.64
CA ASN A 230 -25.30 8.13 11.97
C ASN A 230 -23.82 7.70 11.77
N LEU A 231 -23.57 6.39 11.72
CA LEU A 231 -22.23 5.80 11.56
C LEU A 231 -21.93 5.33 10.13
N VAL A 232 -22.67 5.82 9.13
CA VAL A 232 -22.46 5.46 7.72
C VAL A 232 -21.02 5.72 7.22
N SER A 233 -20.34 6.71 7.79
CA SER A 233 -18.94 7.01 7.45
C SER A 233 -18.00 5.85 7.79
N ASN A 234 -18.31 5.03 8.81
CA ASN A 234 -17.54 3.82 9.11
C ASN A 234 -17.69 2.77 8.01
N LEU A 235 -18.86 2.71 7.35
CA LEU A 235 -19.09 1.83 6.22
C LEU A 235 -18.40 2.35 4.95
N ASP A 236 -18.37 3.68 4.69
CA ASP A 236 -17.53 4.28 3.64
C ASP A 236 -16.05 3.92 3.84
N PHE A 237 -15.58 4.01 5.09
CA PHE A 237 -14.21 3.65 5.44
C PHE A 237 -13.90 2.17 5.20
N ALA A 238 -14.80 1.26 5.60
CA ALA A 238 -14.63 -0.18 5.36
C ALA A 238 -14.66 -0.51 3.86
N GLU A 239 -15.66 0.01 3.15
CA GLU A 239 -15.85 -0.10 1.70
C GLU A 239 -14.61 0.38 0.93
N SER A 240 -14.07 1.54 1.29
CA SER A 240 -12.90 2.12 0.62
C SER A 240 -11.61 1.32 0.80
N ILE A 241 -11.52 0.49 1.85
CA ILE A 241 -10.35 -0.37 2.10
C ILE A 241 -10.54 -1.77 1.50
N PHE A 242 -11.72 -2.36 1.66
CA PHE A 242 -11.96 -3.77 1.39
C PHE A 242 -12.85 -4.04 0.17
N GLY A 243 -13.42 -2.99 -0.43
CA GLY A 243 -14.31 -3.04 -1.59
C GLY A 243 -15.75 -3.39 -1.24
N ASN A 244 -16.68 -2.89 -2.06
CA ASN A 244 -18.10 -3.24 -2.01
C ASN A 244 -18.35 -4.57 -2.73
N ALA A 245 -19.09 -5.50 -2.11
CA ALA A 245 -19.41 -6.80 -2.68
C ALA A 245 -20.83 -6.92 -3.24
N GLY A 246 -21.58 -5.83 -3.29
CA GLY A 246 -22.91 -5.77 -3.90
C GLY A 246 -24.06 -5.99 -2.90
N ASP A 247 -25.24 -6.21 -3.46
CA ASP A 247 -26.45 -6.52 -2.71
C ASP A 247 -26.44 -8.00 -2.25
N PRO A 248 -26.42 -8.29 -0.94
CA PRO A 248 -26.34 -9.66 -0.44
C PRO A 248 -27.59 -10.51 -0.74
N TYR A 249 -28.71 -9.93 -1.20
CA TYR A 249 -29.89 -10.69 -1.60
C TYR A 249 -29.77 -11.28 -3.02
N LEU A 250 -28.81 -10.80 -3.82
CA LEU A 250 -28.60 -11.32 -5.17
C LEU A 250 -27.76 -12.62 -5.13
N PRO A 251 -28.16 -13.68 -5.85
CA PRO A 251 -27.39 -14.92 -5.93
C PRO A 251 -25.94 -14.73 -6.39
N GLU A 252 -25.67 -13.77 -7.28
CA GLU A 252 -24.31 -13.47 -7.75
C GLU A 252 -23.38 -12.96 -6.63
N HIS A 253 -23.93 -12.60 -5.47
CA HIS A 253 -23.21 -12.09 -4.31
C HIS A 253 -23.22 -13.07 -3.13
N ASP A 254 -23.91 -14.22 -3.22
CA ASP A 254 -23.85 -15.29 -2.23
C ASP A 254 -22.53 -16.07 -2.36
N ALA A 255 -21.69 -16.01 -1.34
CA ALA A 255 -20.41 -16.72 -1.33
C ALA A 255 -20.53 -18.24 -1.43
N ALA A 256 -21.64 -18.81 -0.95
CA ALA A 256 -21.86 -20.26 -0.97
C ALA A 256 -22.05 -20.82 -2.39
N LEU A 257 -22.45 -19.98 -3.35
CA LEU A 257 -22.62 -20.36 -4.75
C LEU A 257 -21.29 -20.33 -5.55
N ASP A 258 -20.22 -19.81 -4.95
CA ASP A 258 -18.85 -19.80 -5.51
C ASP A 258 -17.84 -20.37 -4.50
N PRO A 259 -17.89 -21.69 -4.22
CA PRO A 259 -17.01 -22.33 -3.23
C PRO A 259 -15.54 -22.33 -3.66
N GLU A 260 -15.25 -22.19 -4.95
CA GLU A 260 -13.88 -22.12 -5.46
C GLU A 260 -13.17 -20.86 -4.97
N HIS A 261 -13.86 -19.73 -4.86
CA HIS A 261 -13.29 -18.44 -4.44
C HIS A 261 -13.74 -17.98 -3.04
N TRP A 262 -14.48 -18.81 -2.31
CA TRP A 262 -14.82 -18.62 -0.89
C TRP A 262 -13.97 -19.51 0.02
N THR A 263 -13.72 -19.05 1.25
CA THR A 263 -13.04 -19.82 2.29
C THR A 263 -13.98 -20.72 3.11
N GLY A 264 -15.30 -20.59 2.93
CA GLY A 264 -16.30 -21.24 3.78
C GLY A 264 -16.57 -20.50 5.10
N HIS A 265 -15.97 -19.32 5.30
CA HIS A 265 -16.08 -18.57 6.55
C HIS A 265 -16.89 -17.28 6.39
N THR A 266 -17.66 -16.95 7.42
CA THR A 266 -18.56 -15.79 7.49
C THR A 266 -18.23 -14.91 8.67
N GLY A 267 -18.12 -13.61 8.44
CA GLY A 267 -17.90 -12.61 9.48
C GLY A 267 -19.10 -11.69 9.67
N CYS A 268 -19.31 -11.21 10.90
CA CYS A 268 -20.28 -10.18 11.23
C CYS A 268 -19.62 -9.11 12.12
N VAL A 269 -19.83 -7.84 11.78
CA VAL A 269 -19.37 -6.70 12.60
C VAL A 269 -20.54 -5.75 12.85
N ILE A 270 -20.77 -5.40 14.11
CA ILE A 270 -21.88 -4.53 14.54
C ILE A 270 -21.30 -3.35 15.30
N LEU A 271 -21.55 -2.12 14.84
CA LEU A 271 -21.19 -0.90 15.55
C LEU A 271 -22.29 -0.50 16.52
N ALA A 272 -21.96 -0.41 17.80
CA ALA A 272 -22.90 -0.11 18.87
C ALA A 272 -22.22 0.71 19.97
N PRO A 273 -21.81 1.97 19.69
CA PRO A 273 -21.10 2.81 20.65
C PRO A 273 -21.89 3.09 21.94
N HIS A 274 -23.22 2.99 21.89
CA HIS A 274 -24.09 3.15 23.07
C HIS A 274 -23.89 2.06 24.12
N LEU A 275 -23.27 0.92 23.78
CA LEU A 275 -23.03 -0.16 24.74
C LEU A 275 -22.07 0.22 25.87
N THR A 276 -21.32 1.33 25.76
CA THR A 276 -20.51 1.85 26.87
C THR A 276 -21.35 2.40 28.03
N GLU A 277 -22.65 2.61 27.82
CA GLU A 277 -23.57 3.12 28.85
C GLU A 277 -24.28 2.00 29.63
N VAL A 278 -24.10 0.73 29.22
CA VAL A 278 -24.73 -0.42 29.87
C VAL A 278 -24.00 -0.74 31.18
N THR A 279 -24.75 -0.94 32.27
CA THR A 279 -24.15 -1.38 33.54
C THR A 279 -23.71 -2.85 33.49
N LYS A 280 -22.72 -3.23 34.30
CA LYS A 280 -22.30 -4.62 34.47
C LYS A 280 -23.45 -5.51 34.92
N LYS A 281 -24.33 -4.99 35.79
CA LYS A 281 -25.53 -5.68 36.25
C LYS A 281 -26.52 -5.92 35.11
N GLU A 282 -26.84 -4.88 34.33
CA GLU A 282 -27.71 -5.02 33.15
C GLU A 282 -27.11 -5.93 32.08
N ALA A 283 -25.78 -5.99 31.97
CA ALA A 283 -25.07 -6.93 31.12
C ALA A 283 -25.06 -8.38 31.68
N GLY A 284 -25.76 -8.64 32.79
CA GLY A 284 -25.90 -9.98 33.38
C GLY A 284 -24.64 -10.50 34.08
N LEU A 285 -23.68 -9.64 34.42
CA LEU A 285 -22.49 -10.06 35.16
C LEU A 285 -22.84 -10.38 36.64
N PRO A 286 -22.07 -11.25 37.30
CA PRO A 286 -22.32 -11.59 38.70
C PRO A 286 -21.88 -10.47 39.65
N HIS A 287 -22.54 -10.37 40.80
CA HIS A 287 -22.02 -9.60 41.93
C HIS A 287 -20.69 -10.21 42.39
N VAL A 288 -19.72 -9.40 42.84
CA VAL A 288 -18.34 -9.79 43.17
C VAL A 288 -18.24 -10.98 44.14
N LYS A 289 -19.18 -11.09 45.09
CA LYS A 289 -19.31 -12.22 46.03
C LYS A 289 -19.50 -13.60 45.36
N TYR A 290 -20.04 -13.64 44.14
CA TYR A 290 -20.27 -14.85 43.36
C TYR A 290 -19.32 -14.97 42.16
N ALA A 291 -18.42 -14.00 41.98
CA ALA A 291 -17.48 -13.98 40.87
C ALA A 291 -16.27 -14.87 41.16
N THR A 292 -15.80 -15.57 40.13
CA THR A 292 -14.53 -16.29 40.12
C THR A 292 -13.34 -15.32 40.20
N ASP A 293 -12.17 -15.83 40.56
CA ASP A 293 -10.95 -15.00 40.62
C ASP A 293 -10.58 -14.40 39.26
N ARG A 294 -10.83 -15.13 38.17
CA ARG A 294 -10.64 -14.62 36.80
C ARG A 294 -11.60 -13.47 36.51
N GLN A 295 -12.89 -13.64 36.83
CA GLN A 295 -13.89 -12.58 36.62
C GLN A 295 -13.52 -11.31 37.39
N LYS A 296 -13.07 -11.44 38.65
CA LYS A 296 -12.59 -10.31 39.45
C LYS A 296 -11.38 -9.64 38.82
N ALA A 297 -10.38 -10.42 38.42
CA ALA A 297 -9.15 -9.90 37.81
C ALA A 297 -9.40 -9.18 36.47
N GLU A 298 -10.39 -9.62 35.71
CA GLU A 298 -10.74 -9.05 34.40
C GLU A 298 -11.81 -7.96 34.47
N GLY A 299 -12.39 -7.70 35.64
CA GLY A 299 -13.48 -6.73 35.84
C GLY A 299 -14.83 -7.21 35.30
N MET A 300 -15.03 -8.52 35.19
CA MET A 300 -16.26 -9.20 34.74
C MET A 300 -17.18 -9.55 35.92
N CYS A 301 -17.32 -8.61 36.85
CA CYS A 301 -18.24 -8.64 37.98
C CYS A 301 -18.48 -7.21 38.49
N TRP A 302 -19.51 -7.02 39.30
CA TRP A 302 -19.86 -5.73 39.89
C TRP A 302 -19.98 -5.81 41.41
N GLU A 303 -19.67 -4.71 42.10
CA GLU A 303 -19.93 -4.53 43.53
C GLU A 303 -21.08 -3.52 43.73
N SER A 304 -21.10 -2.44 42.95
CA SER A 304 -22.20 -1.47 42.87
C SER A 304 -22.99 -1.66 41.57
N GLU A 305 -24.31 -1.44 41.63
CA GLU A 305 -25.22 -1.69 40.49
C GLU A 305 -25.01 -0.70 39.35
N GLU A 306 -24.44 0.47 39.65
CA GLU A 306 -24.19 1.59 38.75
C GLU A 306 -22.89 1.44 37.95
N GLU A 307 -22.08 0.41 38.24
CA GLU A 307 -20.82 0.17 37.55
C GLU A 307 -21.06 -0.11 36.06
N LEU A 308 -20.49 0.73 35.19
CA LEU A 308 -20.57 0.56 33.74
C LEU A 308 -19.74 -0.64 33.27
N TYR A 309 -20.25 -1.35 32.27
CA TYR A 309 -19.51 -2.41 31.61
C TYR A 309 -18.22 -1.85 31.01
N ASN A 310 -17.10 -2.53 31.27
CA ASN A 310 -15.76 -2.06 30.92
C ASN A 310 -15.45 -0.63 31.40
N ASP A 311 -16.03 -0.23 32.53
CA ASP A 311 -15.84 1.08 33.14
C ASP A 311 -16.22 2.24 32.20
N GLY A 312 -17.20 2.00 31.32
CA GLY A 312 -17.65 2.95 30.30
C GLY A 312 -16.64 3.20 29.17
N SER A 313 -15.59 2.40 29.09
CA SER A 313 -14.53 2.54 28.09
C SER A 313 -14.83 1.72 26.83
N PRO A 314 -14.38 2.19 25.64
CA PRO A 314 -14.46 1.44 24.39
C PRO A 314 -13.99 -0.02 24.49
N PHE A 315 -14.77 -0.93 23.91
CA PHE A 315 -14.42 -2.34 23.80
C PHE A 315 -14.92 -2.94 22.49
N LYS A 316 -14.39 -4.12 22.18
CA LYS A 316 -14.99 -5.05 21.23
C LYS A 316 -15.22 -6.40 21.91
N LEU A 317 -16.31 -7.05 21.55
CA LEU A 317 -16.72 -8.34 22.10
C LEU A 317 -16.99 -9.32 20.96
N THR A 318 -16.22 -10.40 20.91
CA THR A 318 -16.27 -11.39 19.83
C THR A 318 -16.81 -12.74 20.31
N ALA A 319 -17.75 -13.33 19.56
CA ALA A 319 -18.14 -14.74 19.63
C ALA A 319 -17.71 -15.47 18.36
N ARG A 320 -17.18 -16.69 18.50
CA ARG A 320 -16.68 -17.53 17.40
C ARG A 320 -16.43 -18.95 17.87
N ASP A 321 -16.62 -19.92 16.98
CA ASP A 321 -16.30 -21.34 17.21
C ASP A 321 -15.64 -21.96 15.96
N GLU A 322 -15.52 -23.28 15.91
CA GLU A 322 -14.93 -24.03 14.79
C GLU A 322 -15.83 -24.12 13.54
N SER A 323 -17.08 -23.64 13.59
CA SER A 323 -17.99 -23.72 12.44
C SER A 323 -17.72 -22.71 11.33
N GLY A 324 -16.78 -21.79 11.54
CA GLY A 324 -16.39 -20.82 10.53
C GLY A 324 -17.14 -19.48 10.58
N VAL A 325 -17.92 -19.22 11.64
CA VAL A 325 -18.62 -17.94 11.82
C VAL A 325 -18.03 -17.15 13.00
N ILE A 326 -17.77 -15.86 12.77
CA ILE A 326 -17.27 -14.92 13.77
C ILE A 326 -18.14 -13.66 13.82
N VAL A 327 -18.62 -13.30 15.02
CA VAL A 327 -19.48 -12.13 15.26
C VAL A 327 -18.79 -11.21 16.26
N THR A 328 -18.66 -9.93 15.92
CA THR A 328 -18.04 -8.93 16.80
C THR A 328 -18.90 -7.69 16.97
N LEU A 329 -19.14 -7.32 18.23
CA LEU A 329 -19.70 -6.02 18.63
C LEU A 329 -18.57 -5.02 18.86
N ILE A 330 -18.72 -3.79 18.41
CA ILE A 330 -17.75 -2.70 18.65
C ILE A 330 -18.47 -1.53 19.33
N ALA A 331 -18.08 -1.24 20.58
CA ALA A 331 -18.61 -0.15 21.39
C ALA A 331 -17.79 1.14 21.23
N ASP A 332 -17.52 1.53 19.98
CA ASP A 332 -16.85 2.77 19.58
C ASP A 332 -17.08 3.00 18.08
N ASN A 333 -16.96 4.24 17.61
CA ASN A 333 -17.01 4.59 16.20
C ASN A 333 -15.64 5.04 15.63
N TYR A 334 -14.56 5.00 16.40
CA TYR A 334 -13.23 5.26 15.82
C TYR A 334 -12.88 4.24 14.71
N PHE A 335 -12.62 4.75 13.50
CA PHE A 335 -12.37 3.97 12.27
C PHE A 335 -11.27 2.90 12.40
N GLY A 336 -10.31 3.09 13.30
CA GLY A 336 -9.26 2.10 13.56
C GLY A 336 -9.80 0.75 14.05
N TYR A 337 -10.93 0.71 14.77
CA TYR A 337 -11.56 -0.55 15.17
C TYR A 337 -12.16 -1.27 13.97
N THR A 338 -12.89 -0.58 13.09
CA THR A 338 -13.43 -1.10 11.82
C THR A 338 -12.35 -1.82 11.01
N LYS A 339 -11.23 -1.15 10.72
CA LYS A 339 -10.11 -1.76 9.95
C LYS A 339 -9.49 -2.96 10.66
N LYS A 340 -9.29 -2.87 11.97
CA LYS A 340 -8.63 -3.94 12.72
C LYS A 340 -9.54 -5.13 13.00
N GLU A 341 -10.85 -4.94 12.95
CA GLU A 341 -11.79 -6.05 13.09
C GLU A 341 -11.88 -6.88 11.81
N VAL A 342 -11.95 -6.26 10.63
CA VAL A 342 -11.85 -7.01 9.37
C VAL A 342 -10.53 -7.81 9.32
N LYS A 343 -9.41 -7.21 9.76
CA LYS A 343 -8.13 -7.94 9.93
C LYS A 343 -8.27 -9.15 10.86
N THR A 344 -8.95 -8.99 12.01
CA THR A 344 -9.16 -10.07 12.99
C THR A 344 -9.94 -11.23 12.36
N GLN A 345 -10.98 -10.92 11.59
CA GLN A 345 -11.82 -11.92 10.93
C GLN A 345 -11.09 -12.63 9.78
N ILE A 346 -10.26 -11.91 9.00
CA ILE A 346 -9.36 -12.53 8.01
C ILE A 346 -8.41 -13.52 8.71
N GLY A 347 -7.81 -13.12 9.84
CA GLY A 347 -6.95 -14.01 10.62
C GLY A 347 -7.66 -15.25 11.15
N TYR A 348 -8.90 -15.09 11.62
CA TYR A 348 -9.75 -16.23 12.01
C TYR A 348 -10.02 -17.18 10.82
N SER A 349 -10.41 -16.64 9.66
CA SER A 349 -10.62 -17.42 8.44
C SER A 349 -9.34 -18.13 7.97
N ALA A 350 -8.18 -17.46 8.04
CA ALA A 350 -6.90 -18.05 7.67
C ALA A 350 -6.54 -19.23 8.58
N ASN A 351 -6.72 -19.05 9.90
CA ASN A 351 -6.43 -20.08 10.90
C ASN A 351 -7.28 -21.34 10.73
N LEU A 352 -8.58 -21.20 10.43
CA LEU A 352 -9.45 -22.35 10.22
C LEU A 352 -9.23 -23.02 8.85
N LEU A 353 -8.84 -22.24 7.83
CA LEU A 353 -8.56 -22.78 6.50
C LEU A 353 -7.25 -23.61 6.46
N GLY A 354 -6.22 -23.16 7.19
CA GLY A 354 -4.93 -23.86 7.32
C GLY A 354 -3.93 -23.69 6.18
N LEU A 355 -4.28 -22.96 5.10
CA LEU A 355 -3.43 -22.78 3.90
C LEU A 355 -2.89 -21.35 3.72
N ALA A 356 -3.21 -20.43 4.63
CA ALA A 356 -2.80 -19.03 4.55
C ALA A 356 -2.52 -18.46 5.94
N GLU A 357 -1.77 -17.36 5.95
CA GLU A 357 -1.46 -16.59 7.15
C GLU A 357 -1.91 -15.15 6.95
N GLU A 358 -2.57 -14.58 7.97
CA GLU A 358 -2.85 -13.15 8.00
C GLU A 358 -1.73 -12.43 8.77
N GLU A 359 -0.97 -11.59 8.07
CA GLU A 359 0.23 -10.98 8.64
C GLU A 359 0.09 -9.49 8.89
N HIS A 360 0.63 -9.00 10.02
CA HIS A 360 0.86 -7.58 10.20
C HIS A 360 2.24 -7.17 9.65
N ALA A 361 2.36 -7.15 8.32
CA ALA A 361 3.62 -6.91 7.61
C ALA A 361 3.62 -5.64 6.75
N GLY A 362 4.80 -5.28 6.26
CA GLY A 362 5.02 -4.43 5.10
C GLY A 362 5.90 -5.18 4.10
N GLY A 363 6.02 -4.68 2.86
CA GLY A 363 6.88 -5.31 1.86
C GLY A 363 7.09 -4.44 0.64
N ALA A 364 8.07 -4.81 -0.17
CA ALA A 364 8.41 -4.14 -1.43
C ALA A 364 9.05 -5.13 -2.41
N LEU A 365 8.78 -4.95 -3.71
CA LEU A 365 9.59 -5.56 -4.77
C LEU A 365 10.61 -4.52 -5.25
N ALA A 366 11.86 -4.66 -4.83
CA ALA A 366 12.89 -3.65 -5.03
C ALA A 366 13.78 -4.03 -6.23
N PHE A 367 13.87 -3.13 -7.22
CA PHE A 367 14.71 -3.30 -8.39
C PHE A 367 15.94 -2.38 -8.30
N PRO A 368 17.17 -2.93 -8.22
CA PRO A 368 18.39 -2.14 -8.27
C PRO A 368 18.41 -1.17 -9.46
N SER A 369 18.73 0.09 -9.16
CA SER A 369 18.80 1.15 -10.17
C SER A 369 20.12 1.90 -10.08
N PHE A 370 20.60 2.38 -11.23
CA PHE A 370 21.92 2.94 -11.41
C PHE A 370 21.84 4.28 -12.15
N ASN A 371 22.62 5.26 -11.70
CA ASN A 371 22.87 6.47 -12.47
C ASN A 371 23.93 6.17 -13.54
N LEU A 372 23.52 6.17 -14.80
CA LEU A 372 24.36 5.87 -15.94
C LEU A 372 25.09 7.11 -16.50
N GLY A 373 24.81 8.29 -15.96
CA GLY A 373 25.35 9.55 -16.49
C GLY A 373 24.66 9.94 -17.80
N THR A 374 25.43 10.28 -18.83
CA THR A 374 24.90 10.76 -20.12
C THR A 374 24.85 9.66 -21.18
N GLN A 375 25.42 8.48 -20.92
CA GLN A 375 25.51 7.40 -21.88
C GLN A 375 25.09 6.05 -21.30
N PHE A 376 24.41 5.26 -22.11
CA PHE A 376 24.18 3.84 -21.86
C PHE A 376 24.88 3.03 -22.96
N LEU A 377 25.70 2.09 -22.52
CA LEU A 377 26.38 1.10 -23.33
C LEU A 377 26.06 -0.27 -22.71
N PRO A 378 25.57 -1.25 -23.50
CA PRO A 378 25.38 -2.61 -23.01
C PRO A 378 26.69 -3.14 -22.43
N ASP A 379 26.65 -3.57 -21.16
CA ASP A 379 27.85 -3.98 -20.44
C ASP A 379 28.24 -5.44 -20.74
N THR A 380 29.32 -5.93 -20.13
CA THR A 380 29.79 -7.31 -20.33
C THR A 380 28.75 -8.35 -19.89
N ASN A 381 27.91 -8.06 -18.90
CA ASN A 381 26.88 -9.00 -18.44
C ASN A 381 25.74 -9.07 -19.45
N MET A 382 25.28 -7.93 -19.99
CA MET A 382 24.28 -7.91 -21.06
C MET A 382 24.81 -8.58 -22.32
N HIS A 383 26.08 -8.36 -22.64
CA HIS A 383 26.74 -9.02 -23.76
C HIS A 383 26.83 -10.54 -23.55
N PHE A 384 27.12 -11.00 -22.33
CA PHE A 384 27.06 -12.41 -21.98
C PHE A 384 25.65 -12.99 -22.15
N LEU A 385 24.62 -12.30 -21.66
CA LEU A 385 23.23 -12.74 -21.84
C LEU A 385 22.83 -12.82 -23.32
N HIS A 386 23.31 -11.88 -24.14
CA HIS A 386 23.10 -11.92 -25.57
C HIS A 386 23.79 -13.13 -26.23
N LEU A 387 25.09 -13.31 -25.97
CA LEU A 387 25.88 -14.35 -26.65
C LEU A 387 25.62 -15.76 -26.13
N GLU A 388 25.44 -15.94 -24.82
CA GLU A 388 25.41 -17.24 -24.16
C GLU A 388 24.00 -17.67 -23.71
N LYS A 389 23.06 -16.72 -23.59
CA LYS A 389 21.65 -16.98 -23.23
C LYS A 389 20.67 -16.60 -24.33
N ASP A 390 21.18 -16.19 -25.50
CA ASP A 390 20.40 -15.85 -26.69
C ASP A 390 19.37 -14.74 -26.44
N HIS A 391 19.65 -13.77 -25.57
CA HIS A 391 18.79 -12.59 -25.39
C HIS A 391 19.01 -11.59 -26.53
N ARG A 392 18.07 -11.54 -27.47
CA ARG A 392 18.08 -10.74 -28.70
C ARG A 392 16.75 -10.01 -28.90
N PHE A 393 16.77 -8.99 -29.74
CA PHE A 393 15.60 -8.22 -30.14
C PHE A 393 14.43 -9.11 -30.62
N GLY A 394 14.73 -10.16 -31.37
CA GLY A 394 13.72 -11.10 -31.87
C GLY A 394 12.95 -11.85 -30.77
N ASN A 395 13.50 -11.97 -29.55
CA ASN A 395 12.78 -12.63 -28.45
C ASN A 395 11.59 -11.80 -27.95
N PHE A 396 11.57 -10.48 -28.14
CA PHE A 396 10.42 -9.68 -27.71
C PHE A 396 9.14 -10.14 -28.37
N LYS A 397 9.16 -10.38 -29.68
CA LYS A 397 7.99 -10.92 -30.40
C LYS A 397 7.60 -12.31 -29.92
N ALA A 398 8.56 -13.15 -29.57
CA ALA A 398 8.30 -14.50 -29.07
C ALA A 398 7.64 -14.49 -27.68
N VAL A 399 8.04 -13.56 -26.81
CA VAL A 399 7.56 -13.47 -25.42
C VAL A 399 6.29 -12.64 -25.30
N LEU A 400 6.22 -11.51 -25.99
CA LEU A 400 5.13 -10.52 -25.86
C LEU A 400 4.04 -10.70 -26.92
N GLY A 401 4.30 -11.48 -27.97
CA GLY A 401 3.33 -11.73 -29.05
C GLY A 401 2.81 -10.44 -29.67
N ASP A 402 1.50 -10.25 -29.60
CA ASP A 402 0.78 -9.14 -30.21
C ASP A 402 1.04 -7.78 -29.53
N ASP A 403 1.43 -7.77 -28.25
CA ASP A 403 1.70 -6.51 -27.53
C ASP A 403 2.97 -5.82 -28.06
N PHE A 404 3.85 -6.54 -28.75
CA PHE A 404 5.02 -5.98 -29.40
C PHE A 404 4.73 -5.52 -30.83
N VAL A 405 4.83 -4.21 -31.08
CA VAL A 405 4.66 -3.62 -32.42
C VAL A 405 6.02 -3.22 -32.98
N GLU A 406 6.57 -4.10 -33.82
CA GLU A 406 7.86 -3.90 -34.51
C GLU A 406 7.83 -2.72 -35.49
N GLN A 407 8.91 -1.94 -35.49
CA GLN A 407 9.08 -0.76 -36.33
C GLN A 407 10.16 -0.99 -37.39
N LYS A 408 10.01 -0.30 -38.53
CA LYS A 408 10.89 -0.46 -39.71
C LYS A 408 12.37 -0.19 -39.45
N ASP A 409 12.70 0.59 -38.42
CA ASP A 409 14.08 0.93 -38.09
C ASP A 409 14.73 -0.03 -37.07
N GLY A 410 14.09 -1.15 -36.74
CA GLY A 410 14.66 -2.19 -35.88
C GLY A 410 14.54 -1.88 -34.38
N TYR A 411 13.39 -1.34 -33.97
CA TYR A 411 12.96 -1.17 -32.58
C TYR A 411 11.47 -1.53 -32.48
N GLY A 412 10.93 -1.67 -31.27
CA GLY A 412 9.52 -1.98 -31.05
C GLY A 412 8.85 -0.99 -30.11
N ILE A 413 7.52 -0.94 -30.16
CA ILE A 413 6.67 -0.16 -29.26
C ILE A 413 5.64 -1.09 -28.65
N ASP A 414 5.35 -0.94 -27.36
CA ASP A 414 4.26 -1.67 -26.71
C ASP A 414 2.89 -1.14 -27.18
N ARG A 415 1.98 -2.06 -27.53
CA ARG A 415 0.64 -1.76 -28.06
C ARG A 415 -0.25 -1.00 -27.07
N ASN A 416 -0.15 -1.36 -25.78
CA ASN A 416 -1.00 -0.83 -24.73
C ASN A 416 -0.35 0.41 -24.08
N PHE A 417 0.98 0.52 -24.15
CA PHE A 417 1.77 1.58 -23.53
C PHE A 417 2.79 2.17 -24.52
N ASN A 418 2.34 3.14 -25.32
CA ASN A 418 3.17 3.77 -26.37
C ASN A 418 4.49 4.40 -25.90
N ASN A 419 4.66 4.59 -24.59
CA ASN A 419 5.90 5.10 -24.00
C ASN A 419 6.91 3.99 -23.64
N ILE A 420 6.58 2.71 -23.81
CA ILE A 420 7.52 1.60 -23.67
C ILE A 420 8.11 1.27 -25.04
N ILE A 421 9.44 1.39 -25.14
CA ILE A 421 10.19 1.24 -26.38
C ILE A 421 11.18 0.10 -26.23
N TYR A 422 11.04 -0.94 -27.06
CA TYR A 422 11.95 -2.07 -27.11
C TYR A 422 13.11 -1.76 -28.05
N ILE A 423 14.35 -1.83 -27.55
CA ILE A 423 15.56 -1.53 -28.33
C ILE A 423 16.39 -2.80 -28.55
N PRO A 424 17.21 -2.88 -29.61
CA PRO A 424 18.02 -4.06 -29.89
C PRO A 424 19.21 -4.21 -28.93
N GLU A 425 19.81 -5.41 -28.93
CA GLU A 425 20.90 -5.81 -28.03
C GLU A 425 22.18 -4.97 -28.13
N ASP A 426 22.45 -4.35 -29.28
CA ASP A 426 23.62 -3.49 -29.51
C ASP A 426 23.31 -2.00 -29.35
N ALA A 427 22.09 -1.65 -28.93
CA ALA A 427 21.65 -0.27 -28.81
C ALA A 427 22.45 0.51 -27.76
N ARG A 428 22.85 1.71 -28.14
CA ARG A 428 23.55 2.68 -27.28
C ARG A 428 22.72 3.94 -27.16
N ILE A 429 22.64 4.52 -25.98
CA ILE A 429 21.91 5.78 -25.74
C ILE A 429 22.89 6.86 -25.33
N ASP A 430 22.77 8.03 -25.93
CA ASP A 430 23.61 9.19 -25.65
C ASP A 430 22.74 10.44 -25.51
N LEU A 431 22.85 11.12 -24.35
CA LEU A 431 22.08 12.32 -24.04
C LEU A 431 22.64 13.62 -24.65
N GLU A 432 23.92 13.68 -24.96
CA GLU A 432 24.52 14.85 -25.63
C GLU A 432 23.96 14.96 -27.06
N THR A 433 23.85 13.82 -27.75
CA THR A 433 23.22 13.74 -29.08
C THR A 433 21.70 13.54 -29.02
N GLN A 434 21.16 13.28 -27.83
CA GLN A 434 19.76 12.91 -27.55
C GLN A 434 19.25 11.74 -28.42
N LYS A 435 20.10 10.73 -28.66
CA LYS A 435 19.80 9.62 -29.56
C LYS A 435 20.17 8.26 -29.00
N ALA A 436 19.28 7.30 -29.23
CA ALA A 436 19.60 5.89 -29.22
C ALA A 436 20.06 5.47 -30.62
N HIS A 437 21.05 4.60 -30.75
CA HIS A 437 21.53 4.11 -32.05
C HIS A 437 22.06 2.68 -31.99
N TRP A 438 21.92 1.97 -33.10
CA TRP A 438 22.30 0.56 -33.28
C TRP A 438 22.59 0.27 -34.75
N LYS A 439 22.99 -0.97 -35.08
CA LYS A 439 23.15 -1.43 -36.46
C LYS A 439 22.01 -2.37 -36.86
N LEU A 440 21.42 -2.10 -38.01
CA LEU A 440 20.47 -3.00 -38.69
C LEU A 440 20.99 -3.22 -40.12
N ASP A 441 21.22 -4.47 -40.51
CA ASP A 441 21.76 -4.84 -41.83
C ASP A 441 23.02 -4.05 -42.22
N GLY A 442 23.92 -3.85 -41.25
CA GLY A 442 25.16 -3.09 -41.42
C GLY A 442 24.99 -1.56 -41.49
N LYS A 443 23.76 -1.04 -41.50
CA LYS A 443 23.46 0.40 -41.52
C LYS A 443 23.17 0.93 -40.11
N LYS A 444 23.70 2.11 -39.78
CA LYS A 444 23.41 2.78 -38.52
C LYS A 444 21.97 3.29 -38.53
N LYS A 445 21.19 2.89 -37.53
CA LYS A 445 19.84 3.38 -37.25
C LYS A 445 19.85 4.21 -35.97
N SER A 446 18.86 5.09 -35.80
CA SER A 446 18.77 5.91 -34.60
C SER A 446 17.34 6.31 -34.28
N LEU A 447 17.08 6.49 -32.99
CA LEU A 447 15.82 6.96 -32.42
C LEU A 447 16.09 8.15 -31.48
N ARG A 448 15.20 9.14 -31.44
CA ARG A 448 15.31 10.25 -30.49
C ARG A 448 14.94 9.79 -29.08
N VAL A 449 15.71 10.20 -28.08
CA VAL A 449 15.49 9.84 -26.68
C VAL A 449 14.67 10.91 -25.97
N LEU A 450 13.50 10.51 -25.47
CA LEU A 450 12.54 11.35 -24.76
C LEU A 450 12.41 10.95 -23.27
N PRO A 451 12.14 11.92 -22.36
CA PRO A 451 11.96 11.68 -20.92
C PRO A 451 10.82 10.72 -20.55
N ASP A 452 9.69 10.79 -21.24
CA ASP A 452 8.48 10.03 -20.87
C ASP A 452 8.56 8.56 -21.29
N ASN A 453 9.59 8.21 -22.08
CA ASN A 453 9.79 6.88 -22.62
C ASN A 453 10.68 6.01 -21.73
N ILE A 454 10.37 4.72 -21.69
CA ILE A 454 11.17 3.67 -21.04
C ILE A 454 11.74 2.78 -22.14
N TYR A 455 13.07 2.74 -22.25
CA TYR A 455 13.78 1.91 -23.23
C TYR A 455 14.12 0.56 -22.61
N VAL A 456 13.66 -0.53 -23.20
CA VAL A 456 13.82 -1.89 -22.69
C VAL A 456 14.78 -2.66 -23.59
N HIS A 457 15.91 -3.08 -23.02
CA HIS A 457 16.88 -3.95 -23.68
C HIS A 457 16.41 -5.43 -23.62
N PRO A 458 16.83 -6.33 -24.53
CA PRO A 458 16.39 -7.73 -24.54
C PRO A 458 16.67 -8.52 -23.25
N SER A 459 17.62 -8.05 -22.42
CA SER A 459 17.85 -8.59 -21.07
C SER A 459 16.78 -8.20 -20.04
N GLY A 460 15.76 -7.43 -20.43
CA GLY A 460 14.77 -6.82 -19.54
C GLY A 460 15.28 -5.57 -18.81
N TYR A 461 16.54 -5.16 -19.01
CA TYR A 461 17.10 -3.95 -18.42
C TYR A 461 16.42 -2.71 -18.98
N LYS A 462 15.98 -1.82 -18.09
CA LYS A 462 15.22 -0.62 -18.43
C LYS A 462 16.12 0.60 -18.34
N VAL A 463 16.06 1.49 -19.31
CA VAL A 463 16.75 2.78 -19.30
C VAL A 463 15.71 3.89 -19.42
N ARG A 464 15.81 4.92 -18.58
CA ARG A 464 14.96 6.12 -18.67
C ARG A 464 15.80 7.37 -18.56
N MET A 465 15.30 8.45 -19.13
CA MET A 465 15.90 9.78 -19.01
C MET A 465 15.24 10.51 -17.82
N GLU A 466 16.03 10.98 -16.86
CA GLU A 466 15.55 11.57 -15.61
C GLU A 466 16.26 12.90 -15.33
N LYS A 467 15.52 13.93 -14.94
CA LYS A 467 16.07 15.22 -14.54
C LYS A 467 16.69 15.10 -13.15
N HIS A 468 17.88 15.67 -12.95
CA HIS A 468 18.48 15.70 -11.62
C HIS A 468 17.63 16.57 -10.67
N PRO A 469 17.27 16.10 -9.46
CA PRO A 469 16.36 16.85 -8.59
C PRO A 469 16.87 18.21 -8.13
N ALA A 470 18.20 18.36 -8.02
CA ALA A 470 18.86 19.58 -7.55
C ALA A 470 19.80 20.24 -8.58
N SER A 471 19.70 19.89 -9.86
CA SER A 471 20.54 20.47 -10.92
C SER A 471 19.77 20.54 -12.23
N PRO A 472 20.05 21.50 -13.14
CA PRO A 472 19.44 21.52 -14.47
C PRO A 472 19.86 20.35 -15.36
N ALA A 473 20.82 19.53 -14.94
CA ALA A 473 21.32 18.38 -15.69
C ALA A 473 20.30 17.25 -15.81
N TRP A 474 20.35 16.54 -16.94
CA TRP A 474 19.65 15.29 -17.18
C TRP A 474 20.62 14.11 -17.09
N ARG A 475 20.09 12.94 -16.74
CA ARG A 475 20.85 11.68 -16.67
C ARG A 475 20.02 10.52 -17.19
N LEU A 476 20.70 9.44 -17.54
CA LEU A 476 20.10 8.14 -17.76
C LEU A 476 20.07 7.37 -16.44
N VAL A 477 18.94 6.75 -16.13
CA VAL A 477 18.77 5.82 -15.02
C VAL A 477 18.48 4.44 -15.59
N GLY A 478 19.32 3.48 -15.22
CA GLY A 478 19.15 2.09 -15.60
C GLY A 478 18.58 1.28 -14.44
N THR A 479 17.64 0.36 -14.71
CA THR A 479 17.00 -0.50 -13.72
C THR A 479 17.09 -1.95 -14.20
N VAL A 480 17.55 -2.85 -13.33
CA VAL A 480 17.66 -4.28 -13.67
C VAL A 480 16.30 -4.95 -13.79
N ALA A 481 16.24 -6.05 -14.55
CA ALA A 481 15.02 -6.80 -14.81
C ALA A 481 14.53 -7.58 -13.58
N GLU A 482 15.46 -8.15 -12.82
CA GLU A 482 15.17 -9.00 -11.66
C GLU A 482 15.28 -8.18 -10.37
N GLY A 483 14.21 -8.20 -9.59
CA GLY A 483 14.12 -7.52 -8.30
C GLY A 483 14.24 -8.48 -7.13
N THR A 484 14.39 -7.91 -5.94
CA THR A 484 14.34 -8.65 -4.68
C THR A 484 12.98 -8.41 -4.02
N PHE A 485 12.26 -9.49 -3.72
CA PHE A 485 11.07 -9.41 -2.88
C PHE A 485 11.47 -9.30 -1.42
N CYS A 486 11.10 -8.19 -0.78
CA CYS A 486 11.41 -7.89 0.60
C CYS A 486 10.13 -7.95 1.43
N HIS A 487 10.12 -8.79 2.47
CA HIS A 487 9.02 -8.96 3.42
C HIS A 487 9.48 -8.52 4.82
N LYS A 488 8.66 -7.72 5.51
CA LYS A 488 8.96 -7.22 6.86
C LYS A 488 7.77 -7.47 7.81
N PRO A 489 7.67 -8.69 8.37
CA PRO A 489 6.60 -9.07 9.28
C PRO A 489 6.90 -8.64 10.72
N CYS A 490 5.93 -8.89 11.61
CA CYS A 490 6.07 -8.88 13.07
C CYS A 490 6.82 -7.66 13.66
N THR A 491 6.65 -6.49 13.04
CA THR A 491 7.38 -5.28 13.42
C THR A 491 6.53 -4.43 14.36
N VAL A 492 7.04 -4.19 15.58
CA VAL A 492 6.40 -3.33 16.59
C VAL A 492 6.27 -1.89 16.10
N SER A 493 5.36 -1.12 16.72
CA SER A 493 5.23 0.31 16.44
C SER A 493 6.57 1.03 16.67
N GLY A 494 6.97 1.91 15.76
CA GLY A 494 8.29 2.55 15.75
C GLY A 494 9.41 1.72 15.09
N GLY A 495 9.22 0.41 14.85
CA GLY A 495 10.22 -0.45 14.18
C GLY A 495 10.32 -0.25 12.66
N GLY A 496 9.59 0.71 12.10
CA GLY A 496 9.66 1.10 10.69
C GLY A 496 9.14 0.03 9.73
N LYS A 497 7.99 -0.58 10.01
CA LYS A 497 7.36 -1.59 9.14
C LYS A 497 7.11 -1.07 7.72
N SER A 498 6.55 0.13 7.62
CA SER A 498 6.23 0.77 6.33
C SER A 498 7.44 1.40 5.65
N GLU A 499 8.55 1.62 6.36
CA GLU A 499 9.74 2.24 5.78
C GLU A 499 10.38 1.37 4.68
N ILE A 500 10.08 0.07 4.65
CA ILE A 500 10.59 -0.85 3.63
C ILE A 500 10.13 -0.53 2.20
N SER A 501 8.98 0.12 2.06
CA SER A 501 8.41 0.52 0.77
C SER A 501 8.42 2.03 0.54
N LYS A 502 8.97 2.81 1.49
CA LYS A 502 9.06 4.26 1.36
C LYS A 502 10.17 4.64 0.38
N SER A 503 9.97 5.74 -0.33
CA SER A 503 10.98 6.28 -1.24
C SER A 503 12.25 6.68 -0.48
N ILE A 504 13.38 6.10 -0.87
CA ILE A 504 14.70 6.53 -0.37
C ILE A 504 15.07 7.93 -0.87
N SER A 505 14.48 8.37 -1.98
CA SER A 505 14.77 9.68 -2.57
C SER A 505 14.37 10.84 -1.65
N ASP A 506 13.34 10.66 -0.83
CA ASP A 506 12.90 11.66 0.16
C ASP A 506 13.92 11.83 1.31
N ALA A 507 14.77 10.82 1.53
CA ALA A 507 15.85 10.84 2.51
C ALA A 507 17.20 11.28 1.92
N MET A 508 17.28 11.43 0.59
CA MET A 508 18.49 11.90 -0.09
C MET A 508 18.57 13.43 -0.04
N THR A 509 19.76 13.92 0.28
CA THR A 509 20.11 15.33 0.24
C THR A 509 21.08 15.59 -0.90
N TYR A 510 21.01 16.78 -1.48
CA TYR A 510 21.87 17.17 -2.59
C TYR A 510 22.74 18.34 -2.15
N GLY A 511 24.04 18.24 -2.38
CA GLY A 511 24.99 19.23 -1.90
C GLY A 511 26.28 19.24 -2.71
N SER A 512 27.14 20.21 -2.41
CA SER A 512 28.40 20.41 -3.11
C SER A 512 29.34 19.22 -2.94
N VAL A 513 30.05 18.87 -4.02
CA VAL A 513 31.17 17.94 -3.94
C VAL A 513 32.40 18.68 -3.45
N PHE A 514 32.87 18.33 -2.25
CA PHE A 514 34.03 18.99 -1.64
C PHE A 514 35.36 18.34 -2.05
N ILE A 515 36.38 19.18 -2.18
CA ILE A 515 37.79 18.81 -2.34
C ILE A 515 38.61 19.43 -1.19
N GLY A 516 39.72 18.78 -0.81
CA GLY A 516 40.59 19.29 0.24
C GLY A 516 41.45 20.43 -0.29
N ASP A 517 42.62 20.08 -0.80
CA ASP A 517 43.51 20.99 -1.53
C ASP A 517 43.40 20.65 -3.02
N PHE A 518 42.91 21.59 -3.83
CA PHE A 518 42.63 21.32 -5.25
C PHE A 518 43.89 20.86 -6.01
N LYS A 519 45.03 21.51 -5.79
CA LYS A 519 46.27 21.17 -6.52
C LYS A 519 46.78 19.80 -6.10
N ALA A 520 46.92 19.57 -4.79
CA ALA A 520 47.46 18.32 -4.26
C ALA A 520 46.55 17.12 -4.55
N ASP A 521 45.23 17.29 -4.42
CA ASP A 521 44.28 16.22 -4.69
C ASP A 521 44.22 15.90 -6.21
N MET A 522 44.34 16.91 -7.10
CA MET A 522 44.42 16.70 -8.55
C MET A 522 45.72 16.01 -8.98
N ASP A 523 46.86 16.38 -8.40
CA ASP A 523 48.16 15.72 -8.65
C ASP A 523 48.11 14.25 -8.22
N LYS A 524 47.51 13.97 -7.05
CA LYS A 524 47.33 12.59 -6.59
C LYS A 524 46.37 11.81 -7.49
N ALA A 525 45.29 12.44 -7.96
CA ALA A 525 44.38 11.80 -8.89
C ALA A 525 45.07 11.44 -10.21
N GLU A 526 45.92 12.31 -10.75
CA GLU A 526 46.69 12.04 -11.96
C GLU A 526 47.67 10.88 -11.80
N GLU A 527 48.39 10.81 -10.68
CA GLU A 527 49.27 9.68 -10.34
C GLU A 527 48.49 8.35 -10.38
N ILE A 528 47.31 8.32 -9.77
CA ILE A 528 46.48 7.12 -9.69
C ILE A 528 45.87 6.77 -11.05
N ILE A 529 45.41 7.76 -11.82
CA ILE A 529 44.86 7.56 -13.17
C ILE A 529 45.88 6.90 -14.09
N ASN A 530 47.15 7.31 -13.98
CA ASN A 530 48.24 6.82 -14.81
C ASN A 530 48.98 5.60 -14.20
N TYR A 531 48.54 5.10 -13.04
CA TYR A 531 49.15 3.95 -12.38
C TYR A 531 49.05 2.67 -13.23
N ASN A 532 50.10 1.84 -13.20
CA ASN A 532 50.08 0.54 -13.90
C ASN A 532 49.37 -0.53 -13.07
N TYR A 533 48.11 -0.82 -13.44
CA TYR A 533 47.29 -1.82 -12.77
C TYR A 533 47.54 -3.27 -13.21
N GLY A 534 48.52 -3.55 -14.07
CA GLY A 534 48.77 -4.89 -14.62
C GLY A 534 49.20 -5.90 -13.55
N GLU A 535 49.96 -5.43 -12.55
CA GLU A 535 50.55 -6.27 -11.51
C GLU A 535 49.66 -6.45 -10.27
N ARG A 536 48.42 -5.93 -10.29
CA ARG A 536 47.58 -5.89 -9.09
C ARG A 536 47.12 -7.25 -8.58
N PHE A 537 46.98 -8.26 -9.44
CA PHE A 537 46.37 -9.55 -9.09
C PHE A 537 47.39 -10.50 -8.45
N LYS A 538 46.94 -11.35 -7.52
CA LYS A 538 47.78 -12.43 -6.99
C LYS A 538 48.13 -13.47 -8.09
N PRO A 539 49.28 -14.16 -8.01
CA PRO A 539 49.74 -15.09 -9.05
C PRO A 539 48.70 -16.16 -9.45
N GLU A 540 47.95 -16.69 -8.48
CA GLU A 540 46.88 -17.68 -8.70
C GLU A 540 45.73 -17.14 -9.55
N TYR A 541 45.37 -15.86 -9.40
CA TYR A 541 44.36 -15.21 -10.23
C TYR A 541 44.90 -14.80 -11.59
N ARG A 542 46.19 -14.44 -11.69
CA ARG A 542 46.80 -14.11 -12.99
C ARG A 542 46.72 -15.28 -13.97
N LYS A 543 46.82 -16.53 -13.49
CA LYS A 543 46.67 -17.74 -14.31
C LYS A 543 45.28 -17.92 -14.93
N THR A 544 44.26 -17.28 -14.36
CA THR A 544 42.88 -17.29 -14.91
C THR A 544 42.67 -16.24 -16.01
N LEU A 545 43.62 -15.32 -16.19
CA LEU A 545 43.57 -14.32 -17.26
C LEU A 545 44.04 -14.93 -18.58
N LYS A 546 43.50 -14.43 -19.70
CA LYS A 546 43.95 -14.83 -21.03
C LYS A 546 45.45 -14.54 -21.22
N PRO A 547 46.23 -15.41 -21.89
CA PRO A 547 47.62 -15.12 -22.24
C PRO A 547 47.74 -13.78 -22.98
N GLY A 548 48.67 -12.91 -22.54
CA GLY A 548 48.85 -11.57 -23.11
C GLY A 548 47.83 -10.52 -22.65
N HIS A 549 47.05 -10.78 -21.60
CA HIS A 549 46.07 -9.82 -21.07
C HIS A 549 46.70 -8.48 -20.65
N THR A 550 46.39 -7.42 -21.39
CA THR A 550 46.74 -6.03 -21.05
C THR A 550 45.64 -5.38 -20.22
N THR A 551 46.00 -4.75 -19.09
CA THR A 551 45.01 -3.97 -18.33
C THR A 551 44.57 -2.77 -19.16
N ARG A 552 43.25 -2.57 -19.29
CA ARG A 552 42.69 -1.33 -19.86
C ARG A 552 43.17 -0.12 -19.04
N PRO A 553 43.43 1.05 -19.65
CA PRO A 553 43.65 2.31 -18.93
C PRO A 553 42.43 2.70 -18.08
N LEU A 554 42.62 3.54 -17.05
CA LEU A 554 41.53 3.94 -16.15
C LEU A 554 40.45 4.76 -16.89
N LEU A 555 40.85 5.74 -17.71
CA LEU A 555 39.93 6.64 -18.40
C LEU A 555 39.34 6.09 -19.70
N SER A 556 39.81 4.93 -20.20
CA SER A 556 39.32 4.30 -21.44
C SER A 556 37.78 4.16 -21.47
N GLU A 557 37.16 4.45 -22.61
CA GLU A 557 35.71 4.27 -22.84
C GLU A 557 35.26 2.82 -22.66
N GLU A 558 36.14 1.87 -22.94
CA GLU A 558 35.87 0.44 -22.75
C GLU A 558 35.83 0.05 -21.26
N ARG A 559 36.21 0.93 -20.35
CA ARG A 559 36.12 0.72 -18.89
C ARG A 559 34.99 1.57 -18.32
N SER A 560 33.97 0.91 -17.77
CA SER A 560 32.86 1.59 -17.11
C SER A 560 33.28 2.25 -15.78
N LEU A 561 32.51 3.24 -15.32
CA LEU A 561 32.68 3.85 -14.00
C LEU A 561 32.62 2.80 -12.88
N GLY A 562 31.67 1.85 -12.95
CA GLY A 562 31.57 0.75 -11.99
C GLY A 562 32.83 -0.11 -11.94
N SER A 563 33.46 -0.38 -13.10
CA SER A 563 34.74 -1.10 -13.14
C SER A 563 35.89 -0.29 -12.53
N VAL A 564 35.87 1.05 -12.61
CA VAL A 564 36.87 1.91 -11.92
C VAL A 564 36.65 1.89 -10.41
N ILE A 565 35.41 1.93 -9.94
CA ILE A 565 35.08 1.79 -8.52
C ILE A 565 35.57 0.45 -7.98
N LYS A 566 35.36 -0.64 -8.73
CA LYS A 566 35.88 -1.98 -8.39
C LYS A 566 37.41 -2.01 -8.39
N LEU A 567 38.07 -1.34 -9.34
CA LEU A 567 39.53 -1.27 -9.43
C LEU A 567 40.16 -0.55 -8.23
N LEU A 568 39.51 0.48 -7.71
CA LEU A 568 39.98 1.29 -6.58
C LEU A 568 39.42 0.85 -5.21
N SER A 569 38.76 -0.31 -5.19
CA SER A 569 38.27 -0.97 -3.99
C SER A 569 39.14 -2.19 -3.66
N PRO A 570 39.51 -2.40 -2.38
CA PRO A 570 40.24 -3.59 -1.98
C PRO A 570 39.51 -4.88 -2.36
N SER A 571 40.26 -5.90 -2.77
CA SER A 571 39.70 -7.21 -3.18
C SER A 571 40.64 -8.35 -2.80
N SER A 572 40.08 -9.50 -2.43
CA SER A 572 40.83 -10.74 -2.16
C SER A 572 41.66 -11.22 -3.36
N ASN A 573 41.30 -10.81 -4.57
CA ASN A 573 41.99 -11.21 -5.80
C ASN A 573 43.27 -10.39 -6.04
N ASN A 574 43.40 -9.24 -5.38
CA ASN A 574 44.56 -8.37 -5.49
C ASN A 574 45.67 -8.77 -4.51
N THR A 575 46.92 -8.45 -4.83
CA THR A 575 48.03 -8.63 -3.89
C THR A 575 47.84 -7.79 -2.62
N ASP A 576 48.44 -8.23 -1.52
CA ASP A 576 48.30 -7.56 -0.24
C ASP A 576 48.96 -6.17 -0.28
N GLU A 577 50.07 -6.03 -1.01
CA GLU A 577 50.76 -4.75 -1.26
C GLU A 577 49.87 -3.77 -2.02
N PHE A 578 49.14 -4.24 -3.04
CA PHE A 578 48.23 -3.39 -3.81
C PHE A 578 47.04 -2.95 -2.97
N ASN A 579 46.47 -3.84 -2.16
CA ASN A 579 45.39 -3.50 -1.24
C ASN A 579 45.85 -2.49 -0.15
N GLN A 580 47.06 -2.64 0.37
CA GLN A 580 47.65 -1.68 1.30
C GLN A 580 47.88 -0.31 0.64
N TRP A 581 48.34 -0.28 -0.62
CA TRP A 581 48.45 0.95 -1.39
C TRP A 581 47.07 1.61 -1.61
N LEU A 582 46.05 0.83 -2.00
CA LEU A 582 44.68 1.32 -2.17
C LEU A 582 44.07 1.89 -0.88
N ALA A 583 44.42 1.34 0.28
CA ALA A 583 43.94 1.81 1.59
C ALA A 583 44.54 3.17 1.99
N LYS A 584 45.74 3.50 1.48
CA LYS A 584 46.39 4.80 1.72
C LYS A 584 45.82 5.93 0.88
N ILE A 585 45.04 5.62 -0.17
CA ILE A 585 44.43 6.64 -1.02
C ILE A 585 43.24 7.29 -0.27
N PRO A 586 43.25 8.61 -0.03
CA PRO A 586 42.14 9.29 0.63
C PRO A 586 40.82 9.13 -0.14
N LEU A 587 39.72 8.93 0.59
CA LEU A 587 38.39 8.75 -0.02
C LEU A 587 37.98 9.92 -0.92
N ARG A 588 38.34 11.16 -0.54
CA ARG A 588 38.09 12.35 -1.36
C ARG A 588 38.79 12.29 -2.73
N VAL A 589 40.00 11.73 -2.79
CA VAL A 589 40.76 11.56 -4.05
C VAL A 589 40.12 10.46 -4.90
N LYS A 590 39.67 9.35 -4.30
CA LYS A 590 38.89 8.32 -5.02
C LYS A 590 37.61 8.92 -5.61
N ALA A 591 36.89 9.72 -4.82
CA ALA A 591 35.67 10.40 -5.27
C ALA A 591 35.95 11.38 -6.44
N LEU A 592 37.07 12.10 -6.40
CA LEU A 592 37.54 12.93 -7.51
C LEU A 592 37.81 12.10 -8.76
N ILE A 593 38.53 10.98 -8.66
CA ILE A 593 38.80 10.10 -9.81
C ILE A 593 37.50 9.57 -10.43
N PHE A 594 36.50 9.22 -9.61
CA PHE A 594 35.19 8.79 -10.10
C PHE A 594 34.45 9.90 -10.84
N VAL A 595 34.53 11.14 -10.35
CA VAL A 595 34.00 12.33 -11.03
C VAL A 595 34.72 12.53 -12.37
N VAL A 596 36.06 12.51 -12.38
CA VAL A 596 36.85 12.63 -13.62
C VAL A 596 36.44 11.56 -14.61
N LYS A 597 36.37 10.29 -14.19
CA LYS A 597 35.96 9.18 -15.07
C LYS A 597 34.54 9.36 -15.61
N ARG A 598 33.62 9.89 -14.80
CA ARG A 598 32.22 10.10 -15.20
C ARG A 598 32.08 11.13 -16.32
N PHE A 599 32.89 12.19 -16.30
CA PHE A 599 32.81 13.28 -17.27
C PHE A 599 33.80 13.12 -18.43
N TYR A 600 34.86 12.33 -18.27
CA TYR A 600 35.94 12.19 -19.25
C TYR A 600 35.42 11.89 -20.66
N GLN A 601 35.85 12.73 -21.61
CA GLN A 601 35.69 12.49 -23.04
C GLN A 601 37.05 12.18 -23.68
N PRO A 602 37.13 11.26 -24.66
CA PRO A 602 38.39 10.89 -25.29
C PRO A 602 39.13 12.07 -25.93
N GLU A 603 38.40 13.06 -26.47
CA GLU A 603 39.04 14.21 -27.15
C GLU A 603 39.87 15.06 -26.19
N TRP A 604 39.63 14.97 -24.87
CA TRP A 604 40.42 15.71 -23.88
C TRP A 604 41.83 15.16 -23.75
N GLY A 605 42.04 13.85 -24.04
CA GLY A 605 43.33 13.21 -23.91
C GLY A 605 43.95 13.43 -22.52
N LYS A 606 45.11 14.10 -22.48
CA LYS A 606 45.83 14.45 -21.24
C LYS A 606 45.36 15.76 -20.61
N ASN A 607 44.57 16.58 -21.32
CA ASN A 607 44.15 17.92 -20.89
C ASN A 607 42.83 17.91 -20.10
N TRP A 608 42.45 16.77 -19.52
CA TRP A 608 41.21 16.64 -18.75
C TRP A 608 41.21 17.52 -17.48
N ARG A 609 42.40 17.89 -16.97
CA ARG A 609 42.54 18.69 -15.74
C ARG A 609 41.91 20.07 -15.89
N ASP A 610 42.01 20.69 -17.07
CA ASP A 610 41.51 22.04 -17.34
C ASP A 610 39.98 22.15 -17.29
N LYS A 611 39.30 21.00 -17.23
CA LYS A 611 37.84 20.91 -17.11
C LYS A 611 37.35 21.02 -15.68
N PHE A 612 38.25 20.90 -14.70
CA PHE A 612 37.92 20.96 -13.29
C PHE A 612 38.55 22.18 -12.64
N SER A 613 37.82 22.82 -11.73
CA SER A 613 38.29 24.02 -11.04
C SER A 613 37.64 24.16 -9.67
N VAL A 614 38.12 25.14 -8.91
CA VAL A 614 37.51 25.67 -7.70
C VAL A 614 37.56 27.19 -7.78
N ASP A 615 36.69 27.90 -7.07
CA ASP A 615 36.78 29.35 -6.98
C ASP A 615 37.98 29.80 -6.15
N ILE A 616 38.43 31.03 -6.38
CA ILE A 616 39.32 31.73 -5.46
C ILE A 616 38.46 32.66 -4.60
N ILE A 617 38.38 32.38 -3.30
CA ILE A 617 37.56 33.11 -2.33
C ILE A 617 38.51 33.81 -1.36
N ASN A 618 38.45 35.15 -1.29
CA ASN A 618 39.34 35.94 -0.44
C ASN A 618 40.84 35.64 -0.66
N SER A 619 41.24 35.40 -1.91
CA SER A 619 42.60 35.00 -2.31
C SER A 619 43.03 33.59 -1.88
N GLU A 620 42.11 32.78 -1.36
CA GLU A 620 42.34 31.37 -1.02
C GLU A 620 41.59 30.44 -1.97
N SER A 621 42.14 29.24 -2.19
CA SER A 621 41.48 28.21 -2.98
C SER A 621 40.22 27.71 -2.27
N GLY A 622 39.08 27.78 -2.94
CA GLY A 622 37.82 27.22 -2.44
C GLY A 622 37.83 25.69 -2.42
N HIS A 623 36.79 25.13 -1.79
CA HIS A 623 36.65 23.69 -1.58
C HIS A 623 35.54 23.04 -2.41
N VAL A 624 34.75 23.80 -3.16
CA VAL A 624 33.66 23.28 -3.99
C VAL A 624 34.18 22.95 -5.38
N LEU A 625 34.17 21.67 -5.73
CA LEU A 625 34.64 21.20 -7.04
C LEU A 625 33.66 21.61 -8.15
N LYS A 626 34.20 22.21 -9.20
CA LYS A 626 33.48 22.59 -10.41
C LYS A 626 33.92 21.76 -11.61
N PHE A 627 32.98 21.54 -12.52
CA PHE A 627 33.22 21.02 -13.87
C PHE A 627 32.72 22.04 -14.88
N GLU A 628 33.60 22.50 -15.79
CA GLU A 628 33.33 23.55 -16.77
C GLU A 628 32.64 24.78 -16.13
N ASN A 629 33.20 25.26 -15.03
CA ASN A 629 32.73 26.39 -14.21
C ASN A 629 31.35 26.21 -13.55
N ARG A 630 30.80 24.99 -13.53
CA ARG A 630 29.56 24.66 -12.80
C ARG A 630 29.87 23.81 -11.57
N GLU A 631 29.27 24.17 -10.44
CA GLU A 631 29.40 23.39 -9.21
C GLU A 631 28.84 21.97 -9.39
N LEU A 632 29.60 20.99 -8.92
CA LEU A 632 29.16 19.61 -8.92
C LEU A 632 28.26 19.34 -7.72
N VAL A 633 27.12 18.72 -8.00
CA VAL A 633 26.14 18.32 -7.00
C VAL A 633 26.23 16.81 -6.78
N GLY A 634 26.58 16.42 -5.55
CA GLY A 634 26.55 15.03 -5.08
C GLY A 634 25.20 14.69 -4.43
N SER A 635 24.92 13.39 -4.34
CA SER A 635 23.82 12.86 -3.54
C SER A 635 24.35 12.30 -2.23
N TYR A 636 23.67 12.59 -1.12
CA TYR A 636 24.10 12.25 0.22
C TYR A 636 22.96 11.66 1.02
N LEU A 637 23.26 10.69 1.89
CA LEU A 637 22.30 10.09 2.80
C LEU A 637 22.76 10.28 4.24
N LYS A 638 21.82 10.69 5.12
CA LYS A 638 22.07 10.79 6.55
C LYS A 638 22.04 9.40 7.18
N VAL A 639 23.13 9.01 7.84
CA VAL A 639 23.27 7.73 8.54
C VAL A 639 23.52 8.02 10.01
N GLY A 640 22.45 8.41 10.72
CA GLY A 640 22.51 8.75 12.14
C GLY A 640 23.09 10.13 12.44
N THR A 641 23.54 10.30 13.68
CA THR A 641 24.16 11.53 14.20
C THR A 641 25.37 11.16 15.05
N ASP A 642 26.34 12.07 15.14
CA ASP A 642 27.45 11.93 16.09
C ASP A 642 27.00 12.20 17.54
N LYS A 643 27.95 12.12 18.48
CA LYS A 643 27.70 12.38 19.91
C LYS A 643 27.25 13.82 20.22
N ASN A 644 27.53 14.76 19.33
CA ASN A 644 27.20 16.18 19.47
C ASN A 644 25.89 16.54 18.75
N GLY A 645 25.23 15.56 18.12
CA GLY A 645 24.00 15.76 17.34
C GLY A 645 24.23 16.17 15.89
N SER A 646 25.48 16.28 15.43
CA SER A 646 25.81 16.59 14.04
C SER A 646 25.40 15.45 13.12
N TRP A 647 24.93 15.76 11.91
CA TRP A 647 24.55 14.73 10.96
C TRP A 647 25.78 14.00 10.41
N VAL A 648 25.75 12.68 10.45
CA VAL A 648 26.71 11.86 9.73
C VAL A 648 26.15 11.64 8.33
N THR A 649 26.72 12.31 7.34
CA THR A 649 26.28 12.21 5.94
C THR A 649 27.30 11.45 5.11
N ASN A 650 26.81 10.55 4.25
CA ASN A 650 27.63 9.75 3.35
C ASN A 650 27.24 10.04 1.91
N LYS A 651 28.23 10.26 1.05
CA LYS A 651 28.03 10.42 -0.40
C LYS A 651 27.66 9.08 -1.02
N LEU A 652 26.63 9.08 -1.87
CA LEU A 652 26.15 7.91 -2.63
C LEU A 652 26.87 7.74 -3.97
#